data_AF-A0A7W5ENE8-F1
#
_entry.id   AF-A0A7W5ENE8-F1
#
_cell.length_a   1.000
_cell.length_b   1.000
_cell.length_c   1.000
_cell.angle_alpha   90.00
_cell.angle_beta   90.00
_cell.angle_gamma   90.00
#
_symmetry.space_group_name_H-M   'P 1'
#
loop_
_entity.id
_entity.type
_entity.pdbx_description
1 polymer ?
#
loop_
_entity_poly.entity_id
_entity_poly.type
_entity_poly.pdbx_seq_one_letter_code
_entity_poly.pdbx_strand_id
1 'polypeptide(L)'
;MEPWAKRLCALLFVCSAIFSAMVVAGALTGWVLSTRRVMLSPALLWEWWQYLDHPQWQPFATRIRLWTLVGFIPTLLLFAWLGSRLHDVQRRRWPTPIPPFITPRKSALTWSAQRHRGITLASHYRLGKAAPYATSVLLAGRNPRRTLAHGILLTLRYVEGPVLVVDLSANAFAFTAGWRAQAGHPIVHLAPFGGGRRWNPLRHAWTSHGWCQDRLARLAQRWYPIRERGDELLASQTQHAFVTLVHALYDIYIVSDQAHMVSPVDLYQLCAPTEGTADRRSLAALMAHPALSAATRNALGTWLALDTPTIGRIWEALRPPLTVYAQAGDGASMTRNDTLFGDHPARHTTVYLSIPPSHRAHAALLVDTFIAQWHEQVMADAPDALPLVVLYGADTVGPLTTLTRGPDTLRWLATVDDLASVATMYGHHTAAFLRRFGLCVAQAPVHQVAADRLAPMLTDFLAAHSDPRRAMSSPATPAQLLTLRDDEQIVVGRTPERPVRCRVPRLPPKRLPPPFTPTEGEPMPVPKPVVLLAASMMAACRGPITPPPLPPDDTLKTPCDGLPLETVSSHELVPACLGPYLFRLPQNLFYLPWGQGKEKEEFYLSVQWDSLQPLPPDRDRYGKRESAVTSITIQYDHTHRLTDEGFRTLLRRYVEPLDPNNPVDRANPSQNLDLRIQGEPIYGLTPYYADFEKTKAYYAKLYGPGNLSDDPKNSIDWFVRFGPDGLPSTVIKCSSHLLPDGAHVELGHVVDDVARDKSRALCTHDFLIPEFKVAVSMSYLRTLMYDWPRMEAYARAVLKNGHVNK
;
A
#
# COMPACT_ATOMS: atom_id res chain seq x y z
N MET A 1 21.21 45.39 -15.53
CA MET A 1 21.26 46.03 -16.87
C MET A 1 20.60 45.10 -17.87
N GLU A 2 19.48 45.52 -18.46
CA GLU A 2 18.81 44.79 -19.53
C GLU A 2 19.76 44.54 -20.73
N PRO A 3 19.59 43.44 -21.48
CA PRO A 3 20.48 43.07 -22.57
C PRO A 3 20.59 44.13 -23.67
N TRP A 4 19.57 44.98 -23.85
CA TRP A 4 19.61 46.09 -24.81
C TRP A 4 20.53 47.23 -24.35
N ALA A 5 20.55 47.55 -23.05
CA ALA A 5 21.42 48.60 -22.50
C ALA A 5 22.91 48.23 -22.64
N LYS A 6 23.27 46.96 -22.47
CA LYS A 6 24.64 46.47 -22.72
C LYS A 6 25.05 46.60 -24.18
N ARG A 7 24.14 46.27 -25.11
CA ARG A 7 24.37 46.42 -26.55
C ARG A 7 24.50 47.90 -26.95
N LEU A 8 23.70 48.78 -26.36
CA LEU A 8 23.78 50.22 -26.58
C LEU A 8 25.10 50.81 -26.05
N CYS A 9 25.54 50.45 -24.84
CA CYS A 9 26.83 50.89 -24.32
C CYS A 9 28.01 50.39 -25.16
N ALA A 10 27.96 49.14 -25.64
CA ALA A 10 29.00 48.61 -26.53
C ALA A 10 29.03 49.36 -27.87
N LEU A 11 27.86 49.65 -28.44
CA LEU A 11 27.75 50.45 -29.66
C LEU A 11 28.28 51.87 -29.47
N LEU A 12 27.91 52.54 -28.37
CA LEU A 12 28.42 53.87 -28.03
C LEU A 12 29.95 53.87 -27.81
N PHE A 13 30.50 52.82 -27.19
CA PHE A 13 31.94 52.68 -27.00
C PHE A 13 32.68 52.52 -28.33
N VAL A 14 32.16 51.71 -29.25
CA VAL A 14 32.73 51.55 -30.60
C VAL A 14 32.62 52.86 -31.40
N CYS A 15 31.47 53.53 -31.37
CA CYS A 15 31.30 54.83 -32.01
C CYS A 15 32.26 55.88 -31.46
N SER A 16 32.45 55.91 -30.13
CA SER A 16 33.41 56.80 -29.46
C SER A 16 34.87 56.48 -29.82
N ALA A 17 35.21 55.20 -29.97
CA ALA A 17 36.53 54.77 -30.41
C ALA A 17 36.84 55.24 -31.84
N ILE A 18 35.88 55.08 -32.76
CA ILE A 18 36.02 55.51 -34.16
C ILE A 18 36.13 57.05 -34.21
N PHE A 19 35.26 57.75 -33.50
CA PHE A 19 35.27 59.22 -33.45
C PHE A 19 36.58 59.77 -32.88
N SER A 20 37.06 59.20 -31.76
CA SER A 20 38.33 59.60 -31.15
C SER A 20 39.51 59.30 -32.07
N ALA A 21 39.52 58.16 -32.76
CA ALA A 21 40.55 57.82 -33.74
C ALA A 21 40.56 58.80 -34.92
N MET A 22 39.40 59.24 -35.40
CA MET A 22 39.30 60.26 -36.46
C MET A 22 39.85 61.61 -36.01
N VAL A 23 39.49 62.08 -34.82
CA VAL A 23 39.98 63.36 -34.27
C VAL A 23 41.49 63.32 -34.05
N VAL A 24 42.02 62.25 -33.45
CA VAL A 24 43.46 62.09 -33.18
C VAL A 24 44.26 62.00 -34.47
N ALA A 25 43.76 61.25 -35.47
CA ALA A 25 44.40 61.15 -36.79
C ALA A 25 44.41 62.49 -37.55
N GLY A 26 43.30 63.24 -37.52
CA GLY A 26 43.25 64.58 -38.12
C GLY A 26 44.16 65.58 -37.41
N ALA A 27 44.25 65.51 -36.07
CA ALA A 27 45.09 66.40 -35.27
C ALA A 27 46.59 66.16 -35.50
N LEU A 28 47.00 64.89 -35.52
CA LEU A 28 48.39 64.49 -35.81
C LEU A 28 48.80 64.90 -37.23
N THR A 29 47.90 64.74 -38.20
CA THR A 29 48.13 65.15 -39.58
C THR A 29 48.30 66.68 -39.68
N GLY A 30 47.43 67.46 -39.04
CA GLY A 30 47.53 68.92 -39.02
C GLY A 30 48.77 69.46 -38.30
N TRP A 31 49.21 68.77 -37.23
CA TRP A 31 50.43 69.10 -36.48
C TRP A 31 51.70 68.88 -37.32
N VAL A 32 51.80 67.75 -38.03
CA VAL A 32 52.94 67.47 -38.92
C VAL A 32 53.03 68.45 -40.09
N LEU A 33 51.89 68.94 -40.56
CA LEU A 33 51.82 69.97 -41.61
C LEU A 33 52.06 71.39 -41.08
N SER A 34 52.41 71.56 -39.79
CA SER A 34 52.76 72.84 -39.15
C SER A 34 51.68 73.92 -39.29
N THR A 35 50.40 73.51 -39.37
CA THR A 35 49.28 74.45 -39.42
C THR A 35 49.06 75.04 -38.02
N ARG A 36 49.25 76.36 -37.85
CA ARG A 36 49.27 77.03 -36.53
C ARG A 36 47.93 77.04 -35.78
N ARG A 37 46.84 76.53 -36.38
CA ARG A 37 45.51 76.42 -35.76
C ARG A 37 44.79 75.16 -36.22
N VAL A 38 45.02 74.05 -35.54
CA VAL A 38 44.18 72.86 -35.71
C VAL A 38 43.03 72.94 -34.72
N MET A 39 41.83 73.32 -35.17
CA MET A 39 40.62 73.14 -34.36
C MET A 39 40.28 71.65 -34.36
N LEU A 40 40.19 71.06 -33.17
CA LEU A 40 39.84 69.64 -33.01
C LEU A 40 38.37 69.45 -33.42
N SER A 41 38.15 68.98 -34.64
CA SER A 41 36.83 68.62 -35.15
C SER A 41 36.81 67.15 -35.60
N PRO A 42 35.67 66.46 -35.53
CA PRO A 42 35.54 65.11 -36.07
C PRO A 42 35.53 65.06 -37.60
N ALA A 43 35.20 66.18 -38.24
CA ALA A 43 35.29 66.34 -39.69
C ALA A 43 36.75 66.52 -40.15
N LEU A 44 37.69 66.83 -39.25
CA LEU A 44 39.06 67.19 -39.57
C LEU A 44 39.79 66.12 -40.39
N LEU A 45 39.62 64.83 -40.07
CA LEU A 45 40.22 63.75 -40.86
C LEU A 45 39.59 63.66 -42.26
N TRP A 46 38.29 63.85 -42.35
CA TRP A 46 37.54 63.81 -43.61
C TRP A 46 37.94 64.98 -44.51
N GLU A 47 38.11 66.17 -43.94
CA GLU A 47 38.63 67.36 -44.62
C GLU A 47 40.04 67.08 -45.18
N TRP A 48 40.96 66.55 -44.36
CA TRP A 48 42.30 66.16 -44.84
C TRP A 48 42.27 65.11 -45.96
N TRP A 49 41.31 64.19 -45.90
CA TRP A 49 41.12 63.18 -46.94
C TRP A 49 40.65 63.79 -48.26
N GLN A 50 39.70 64.74 -48.21
CA GLN A 50 39.24 65.47 -49.40
C GLN A 50 40.35 66.34 -50.03
N TYR A 51 41.28 66.86 -49.23
CA TYR A 51 42.42 67.64 -49.73
C TYR A 51 43.48 66.81 -50.45
N LEU A 52 43.45 65.47 -50.39
CA LEU A 52 44.39 64.61 -51.13
C LEU A 52 44.28 64.76 -52.64
N ASP A 53 43.09 65.12 -53.16
CA ASP A 53 42.84 65.29 -54.59
C ASP A 53 43.14 66.72 -55.09
N HIS A 54 43.45 67.66 -54.19
CA HIS A 54 43.81 69.02 -54.58
C HIS A 54 45.28 69.10 -55.06
N PRO A 55 45.56 69.74 -56.22
CA PRO A 55 46.91 69.83 -56.78
C PRO A 55 47.96 70.44 -55.84
N GLN A 56 47.54 71.33 -54.95
CA GLN A 56 48.40 72.04 -53.99
C GLN A 56 48.91 71.15 -52.83
N TRP A 57 48.23 70.03 -52.54
CA TRP A 57 48.54 69.16 -51.39
C TRP A 57 49.11 67.79 -51.79
N GLN A 58 49.16 67.48 -53.08
CA GLN A 58 49.79 66.27 -53.66
C GLN A 58 51.22 66.00 -53.14
N PRO A 59 52.12 67.00 -52.96
CA PRO A 59 53.47 66.75 -52.43
C PRO A 59 53.49 66.22 -50.99
N PHE A 60 52.42 66.46 -50.23
CA PHE A 60 52.28 66.05 -48.83
C PHE A 60 51.42 64.79 -48.66
N ALA A 61 50.87 64.23 -49.74
CA ALA A 61 49.93 63.11 -49.70
C ALA A 61 50.47 61.86 -48.98
N THR A 62 51.77 61.55 -49.14
CA THR A 62 52.42 60.42 -48.45
C THR A 62 52.50 60.65 -46.94
N ARG A 63 52.79 61.88 -46.51
CA ARG A 63 52.81 62.27 -45.09
C ARG A 63 51.40 62.23 -44.50
N ILE A 64 50.40 62.74 -45.22
CA ILE A 64 49.00 62.71 -44.79
C ILE A 64 48.54 61.26 -44.55
N ARG A 65 48.78 60.35 -45.50
CA ARG A 65 48.42 58.93 -45.36
C ARG A 65 49.14 58.25 -44.20
N LEU A 66 50.45 58.47 -44.06
CA LEU A 66 51.25 57.86 -43.00
C LEU A 66 50.77 58.32 -41.61
N TRP A 67 50.61 59.61 -41.40
CA TRP A 67 50.25 60.17 -40.09
C TRP A 67 48.76 59.96 -39.75
N THR A 68 47.91 59.83 -40.77
CA THR A 68 46.54 59.32 -40.59
C THR A 68 46.55 57.90 -40.03
N LEU A 69 47.36 56.99 -40.61
CA LEU A 69 47.46 55.61 -40.13
C LEU A 69 48.07 55.55 -38.72
N VAL A 70 49.09 56.35 -38.44
CA VAL A 70 49.76 56.45 -37.12
C VAL A 70 48.85 57.05 -36.05
N GLY A 71 47.91 57.92 -36.40
CA GLY A 71 46.90 58.40 -35.45
C GLY A 71 45.72 57.45 -35.28
N PHE A 72 45.29 56.81 -36.36
CA PHE A 72 44.05 56.02 -36.36
C PHE A 72 44.26 54.61 -35.75
N ILE A 73 45.31 53.91 -36.16
CA ILE A 73 45.54 52.50 -35.76
C ILE A 73 45.85 52.39 -34.25
N PRO A 74 46.80 53.16 -33.67
CA PRO A 74 47.12 53.06 -32.25
C PRO A 74 45.95 53.45 -31.34
N THR A 75 45.14 54.43 -31.74
CA THR A 75 43.95 54.81 -30.97
C THR A 75 42.91 53.70 -30.97
N LEU A 76 42.67 53.02 -32.09
CA LEU A 76 41.79 51.84 -32.12
C LEU A 76 42.35 50.68 -31.29
N LEU A 77 43.65 50.42 -31.34
CA LEU A 77 44.29 49.39 -30.52
C LEU A 77 44.19 49.71 -29.02
N LEU A 78 44.33 50.98 -28.63
CA LEU A 78 44.15 51.43 -27.25
C LEU A 78 42.71 51.21 -26.77
N PHE A 79 41.71 51.57 -27.59
CA PHE A 79 40.30 51.33 -27.27
C PHE A 79 39.95 49.84 -27.25
N ALA A 80 40.56 49.01 -28.10
CA ALA A 80 40.40 47.55 -28.07
C ALA A 80 41.00 46.95 -26.79
N TRP A 81 42.17 47.42 -26.36
CA TRP A 81 42.79 47.03 -25.09
C TRP A 81 41.98 47.51 -23.88
N LEU A 82 41.48 48.74 -23.90
CA LEU A 82 40.62 49.27 -22.84
C LEU A 82 39.29 48.51 -22.79
N GLY A 83 38.72 48.19 -23.94
CA GLY A 83 37.52 47.38 -24.07
C GLY A 83 37.71 45.95 -23.53
N SER A 84 38.85 45.32 -23.78
CA SER A 84 39.15 43.97 -23.24
C SER A 84 39.33 44.00 -21.72
N ARG A 85 40.00 45.03 -21.17
CA ARG A 85 40.12 45.23 -19.72
C ARG A 85 38.76 45.50 -19.06
N LEU A 86 37.93 46.34 -19.68
CA LEU A 86 36.57 46.60 -19.21
C LEU A 86 35.72 45.33 -19.25
N HIS A 87 35.85 44.52 -20.31
CA HIS A 87 35.16 43.24 -20.42
C HIS A 87 35.60 42.25 -19.35
N ASP A 88 36.90 42.13 -19.07
CA ASP A 88 37.43 41.27 -18.01
C ASP A 88 36.99 41.73 -16.62
N VAL A 89 37.03 43.04 -16.34
CA VAL A 89 36.51 43.61 -15.09
C VAL A 89 35.00 43.37 -14.99
N GLN A 90 34.24 43.55 -16.05
CA GLN A 90 32.81 43.26 -16.07
C GLN A 90 32.51 41.78 -15.84
N ARG A 91 33.29 40.85 -16.44
CA ARG A 91 33.13 39.41 -16.18
C ARG A 91 33.43 39.03 -14.74
N ARG A 92 34.45 39.64 -14.13
CA ARG A 92 34.80 39.42 -12.71
C ARG A 92 33.75 40.00 -11.76
N ARG A 93 33.20 41.18 -12.08
CA ARG A 93 32.23 41.91 -11.26
C ARG A 93 30.79 41.41 -11.44
N TRP A 94 30.49 40.82 -12.59
CA TRP A 94 29.18 40.27 -12.98
C TRP A 94 29.38 38.91 -13.66
N PRO A 95 29.74 37.86 -12.89
CA PRO A 95 29.83 36.52 -13.45
C PRO A 95 28.49 36.15 -14.10
N THR A 96 28.54 35.60 -15.32
CA THR A 96 27.33 35.08 -15.96
C THR A 96 26.75 34.00 -15.06
N PRO A 97 25.48 34.09 -14.63
CA PRO A 97 24.89 33.07 -13.76
C PRO A 97 24.99 31.73 -14.47
N ILE A 98 25.67 30.78 -13.82
CA ILE A 98 25.77 29.40 -14.28
C ILE A 98 24.33 28.86 -14.30
N PRO A 99 23.81 28.40 -15.45
CA PRO A 99 22.44 27.94 -15.50
C PRO A 99 22.27 26.76 -14.53
N PRO A 100 21.16 26.72 -13.78
CA PRO A 100 20.96 25.69 -12.76
C PRO A 100 20.88 24.29 -13.38
N PHE A 101 20.49 24.21 -14.66
CA PHE A 101 20.35 22.98 -15.40
C PHE A 101 21.18 22.98 -16.68
N ILE A 102 21.71 21.81 -17.04
CA ILE A 102 22.37 21.58 -18.32
C ILE A 102 21.39 20.93 -19.31
N THR A 103 21.60 21.17 -20.61
CA THR A 103 20.81 20.52 -21.66
C THR A 103 21.42 19.16 -22.04
N PRO A 104 20.65 18.21 -22.60
CA PRO A 104 21.13 16.84 -22.86
C PRO A 104 22.38 16.81 -23.77
N ARG A 105 22.45 17.69 -24.77
CA ARG A 105 23.62 17.83 -25.67
C ARG A 105 24.92 18.22 -24.96
N LYS A 106 24.82 18.85 -23.79
CA LYS A 106 25.96 19.32 -22.98
C LYS A 106 26.20 18.42 -21.76
N SER A 107 25.52 17.28 -21.66
CA SER A 107 25.64 16.35 -20.54
C SER A 107 26.64 15.23 -20.85
N ALA A 108 27.30 14.70 -19.82
CA ALA A 108 28.17 13.52 -19.93
C ALA A 108 27.40 12.18 -19.94
N LEU A 109 26.07 12.23 -19.91
CA LEU A 109 25.22 11.04 -20.08
C LEU A 109 25.32 10.53 -21.53
N THR A 110 25.57 9.22 -21.68
CA THR A 110 25.59 8.57 -22.99
C THR A 110 24.17 8.28 -23.48
N TRP A 111 23.63 9.24 -24.23
CA TRP A 111 22.34 9.10 -24.88
C TRP A 111 22.49 8.38 -26.22
N SER A 112 21.87 7.22 -26.38
CA SER A 112 21.84 6.49 -27.65
C SER A 112 20.54 6.73 -28.41
N ALA A 113 20.65 6.76 -29.74
CA ALA A 113 19.51 6.64 -30.65
C ALA A 113 19.09 5.17 -30.86
N GLN A 114 19.81 4.20 -30.29
CA GLN A 114 19.50 2.78 -30.44
C GLN A 114 18.14 2.46 -29.81
N ARG A 115 17.24 1.94 -30.65
CA ARG A 115 15.82 1.80 -30.36
C ARG A 115 15.44 0.58 -29.51
N HIS A 116 16.37 -0.25 -29.03
CA HIS A 116 15.98 -1.63 -28.68
C HIS A 116 16.29 -2.11 -27.24
N ARG A 117 17.11 -1.41 -26.44
CA ARG A 117 17.59 -1.97 -25.14
C ARG A 117 17.67 -1.02 -23.93
N GLY A 118 17.33 0.25 -24.11
CA GLY A 118 17.48 1.30 -23.08
C GLY A 118 16.16 1.77 -22.46
N ILE A 119 16.22 2.26 -21.22
CA ILE A 119 15.11 2.96 -20.57
C ILE A 119 14.93 4.34 -21.22
N THR A 120 13.69 4.69 -21.56
CA THR A 120 13.38 5.96 -22.24
C THR A 120 13.18 7.06 -21.21
N LEU A 121 14.03 8.10 -21.23
CA LEU A 121 13.89 9.24 -20.33
C LEU A 121 13.41 10.51 -21.02
N ALA A 122 13.81 10.78 -22.28
CA ALA A 122 13.46 12.03 -22.97
C ALA A 122 12.94 11.78 -24.40
N SER A 123 12.21 12.76 -24.97
CA SER A 123 11.50 12.65 -26.25
C SER A 123 12.34 12.19 -27.46
N HIS A 124 13.67 12.29 -27.37
CA HIS A 124 14.60 11.87 -28.43
C HIS A 124 15.85 11.16 -27.92
N TYR A 125 15.92 10.81 -26.62
CA TYR A 125 17.13 10.29 -26.02
C TYR A 125 16.84 9.11 -25.08
N ARG A 126 17.60 8.02 -25.25
CA ARG A 126 17.55 6.81 -24.42
C ARG A 126 18.90 6.53 -23.82
N LEU A 127 18.98 5.93 -22.63
CA LEU A 127 20.27 5.51 -22.10
C LEU A 127 20.84 4.34 -22.91
N GLY A 128 22.07 4.49 -23.41
CA GLY A 128 22.79 3.48 -24.20
C GLY A 128 23.60 2.47 -23.38
N LYS A 129 24.19 1.47 -24.05
CA LYS A 129 24.99 0.39 -23.44
C LYS A 129 26.29 0.83 -22.73
N ALA A 130 26.80 2.03 -23.01
CA ALA A 130 28.17 2.43 -22.63
C ALA A 130 28.30 3.11 -21.24
N ALA A 131 27.22 3.21 -20.46
CA ALA A 131 27.36 3.58 -19.05
C ALA A 131 27.79 2.33 -18.26
N PRO A 132 28.82 2.37 -17.39
CA PRO A 132 29.33 1.21 -16.65
C PRO A 132 28.34 0.54 -15.67
N TYR A 133 27.09 0.98 -15.66
CA TYR A 133 25.93 0.35 -15.05
C TYR A 133 24.74 0.77 -15.92
N ALA A 134 24.01 -0.15 -16.55
CA ALA A 134 22.75 0.18 -17.24
C ALA A 134 21.69 0.51 -16.18
N THR A 135 21.76 1.74 -15.67
CA THR A 135 21.18 2.23 -14.42
C THR A 135 19.70 1.96 -14.31
N SER A 136 19.30 1.34 -13.21
CA SER A 136 17.96 1.46 -12.67
C SER A 136 17.56 2.93 -12.54
N VAL A 137 16.32 3.24 -12.90
CA VAL A 137 15.76 4.59 -12.93
C VAL A 137 14.61 4.70 -11.95
N LEU A 138 14.65 5.73 -11.12
CA LEU A 138 13.54 6.16 -10.29
C LEU A 138 12.85 7.34 -10.96
N LEU A 139 11.54 7.26 -11.18
CA LEU A 139 10.74 8.33 -11.75
C LEU A 139 9.81 8.89 -10.67
N ALA A 140 10.07 10.11 -10.23
CA ALA A 140 9.26 10.85 -9.29
C ALA A 140 8.32 11.81 -10.04
N GLY A 141 7.01 11.61 -9.90
CA GLY A 141 6.04 12.48 -10.56
C GLY A 141 4.60 12.19 -10.18
N ARG A 142 3.91 13.22 -9.67
CA ARG A 142 2.50 13.16 -9.20
C ARG A 142 1.45 13.02 -10.30
N ASN A 143 1.84 13.01 -11.58
CA ASN A 143 0.90 12.83 -12.69
C ASN A 143 0.93 11.38 -13.20
N PRO A 144 0.09 10.48 -12.67
CA PRO A 144 0.13 9.05 -12.97
C PRO A 144 -0.06 8.77 -14.46
N ARG A 145 -0.91 9.54 -15.15
CA ARG A 145 -1.13 9.39 -16.60
C ARG A 145 0.14 9.71 -17.39
N ARG A 146 0.85 10.79 -17.05
CA ARG A 146 2.12 11.14 -17.71
C ARG A 146 3.22 10.15 -17.37
N THR A 147 3.33 9.74 -16.11
CA THR A 147 4.28 8.73 -15.66
C THR A 147 4.08 7.40 -16.39
N LEU A 148 2.84 6.94 -16.50
CA LEU A 148 2.49 5.72 -17.23
C LEU A 148 2.73 5.86 -18.73
N ALA A 149 2.23 6.92 -19.36
CA ALA A 149 2.34 7.09 -20.81
C ALA A 149 3.79 7.36 -21.26
N HIS A 150 4.50 8.22 -20.56
CA HIS A 150 5.77 8.75 -21.06
C HIS A 150 7.00 8.10 -20.42
N GLY A 151 6.89 7.59 -19.19
CA GLY A 151 7.95 6.83 -18.52
C GLY A 151 7.87 5.34 -18.82
N ILE A 152 6.72 4.72 -18.54
CA ILE A 152 6.55 3.26 -18.61
C ILE A 152 6.25 2.79 -20.03
N LEU A 153 5.16 3.24 -20.66
CA LEU A 153 4.71 2.72 -21.97
C LEU A 153 5.79 2.88 -23.03
N LEU A 154 6.43 4.05 -23.12
CA LEU A 154 7.51 4.25 -24.08
C LEU A 154 8.71 3.35 -23.82
N THR A 155 9.06 3.07 -22.57
CA THR A 155 10.11 2.09 -22.27
C THR A 155 9.67 0.68 -22.71
N LEU A 156 8.48 0.25 -22.31
CA LEU A 156 7.94 -1.08 -22.61
C LEU A 156 7.74 -1.35 -24.10
N ARG A 157 7.41 -0.32 -24.88
CA ARG A 157 7.22 -0.43 -26.33
C ARG A 157 8.47 -0.88 -27.09
N TYR A 158 9.64 -0.60 -26.53
CA TYR A 158 10.89 -0.72 -27.28
C TYR A 158 11.96 -1.53 -26.57
N VAL A 159 11.78 -1.83 -25.29
CA VAL A 159 12.72 -2.67 -24.56
C VAL A 159 12.59 -4.11 -25.04
N GLU A 160 13.72 -4.69 -25.42
CA GLU A 160 13.87 -6.13 -25.67
C GLU A 160 14.38 -6.85 -24.43
N GLY A 161 14.03 -8.13 -24.33
CA GLY A 161 14.45 -9.02 -23.23
C GLY A 161 13.32 -9.35 -22.26
N PRO A 162 13.66 -10.05 -21.16
CA PRO A 162 12.71 -10.41 -20.11
C PRO A 162 12.29 -9.16 -19.34
N VAL A 163 10.98 -8.94 -19.25
CA VAL A 163 10.41 -7.80 -18.51
C VAL A 163 9.35 -8.28 -17.54
N LEU A 164 9.46 -7.85 -16.28
CA LEU A 164 8.42 -7.98 -15.27
C LEU A 164 7.79 -6.61 -15.02
N VAL A 165 6.47 -6.51 -15.15
CA VAL A 165 5.71 -5.30 -14.81
C VAL A 165 4.88 -5.58 -13.56
N VAL A 166 5.28 -5.01 -12.43
CA VAL A 166 4.49 -5.04 -11.19
C VAL A 166 3.52 -3.86 -11.23
N ASP A 167 2.27 -4.17 -11.54
CA ASP A 167 1.17 -3.20 -11.67
C ASP A 167 0.34 -3.15 -10.40
N LEU A 168 0.73 -2.25 -9.50
CA LEU A 168 -0.02 -2.02 -8.27
C LEU A 168 -1.29 -1.18 -8.57
N SER A 169 -1.31 -0.44 -9.67
CA SER A 169 -2.38 0.51 -9.98
C SER A 169 -3.58 -0.08 -10.73
N ALA A 170 -3.46 -1.31 -11.23
CA ALA A 170 -4.34 -1.93 -12.23
C ALA A 170 -4.46 -1.17 -13.58
N ASN A 171 -3.57 -0.23 -13.88
CA ASN A 171 -3.59 0.56 -15.12
C ASN A 171 -2.47 0.21 -16.09
N ALA A 172 -1.32 -0.29 -15.59
CA ALA A 172 -0.17 -0.53 -16.44
C ALA A 172 -0.41 -1.69 -17.42
N PHE A 173 -1.07 -2.76 -16.97
CA PHE A 173 -1.45 -3.87 -17.85
C PHE A 173 -2.39 -3.40 -18.96
N ALA A 174 -3.53 -2.80 -18.60
CA ALA A 174 -4.55 -2.32 -19.54
C ALA A 174 -3.97 -1.36 -20.59
N PHE A 175 -2.99 -0.52 -20.20
CA PHE A 175 -2.43 0.50 -21.08
C PHE A 175 -1.26 0.02 -21.94
N THR A 176 -0.53 -1.03 -21.54
CA THR A 176 0.75 -1.40 -22.18
C THR A 176 0.79 -2.80 -22.78
N ALA A 177 -0.04 -3.75 -22.33
CA ALA A 177 -0.02 -5.13 -22.78
C ALA A 177 -0.30 -5.27 -24.28
N GLY A 178 -1.32 -4.57 -24.80
CA GLY A 178 -1.65 -4.60 -26.23
C GLY A 178 -0.52 -4.09 -27.13
N TRP A 179 0.26 -3.10 -26.67
CA TRP A 179 1.41 -2.59 -27.43
C TRP A 179 2.55 -3.61 -27.49
N ARG A 180 2.80 -4.31 -26.38
CA ARG A 180 3.81 -5.37 -26.30
C ARG A 180 3.42 -6.57 -27.16
N ALA A 181 2.16 -6.99 -27.12
CA ALA A 181 1.63 -8.08 -27.92
C ALA A 181 1.72 -7.78 -29.43
N GLN A 182 1.34 -6.57 -29.86
CA GLN A 182 1.49 -6.14 -31.26
C GLN A 182 2.95 -6.10 -31.74
N ALA A 183 3.91 -5.88 -30.83
CA ALA A 183 5.34 -5.94 -31.14
C ALA A 183 5.89 -7.38 -31.19
N GLY A 184 5.03 -8.40 -31.08
CA GLY A 184 5.40 -9.82 -31.19
C GLY A 184 5.95 -10.43 -29.89
N HIS A 185 5.78 -9.75 -28.76
CA HIS A 185 6.22 -10.30 -27.48
C HIS A 185 5.13 -11.11 -26.78
N PRO A 186 5.44 -12.33 -26.31
CA PRO A 186 4.51 -13.09 -25.47
C PRO A 186 4.18 -12.36 -24.18
N ILE A 187 2.90 -12.38 -23.81
CA ILE A 187 2.37 -11.71 -22.61
C ILE A 187 1.82 -12.77 -21.68
N VAL A 188 2.29 -12.75 -20.43
CA VAL A 188 1.73 -13.54 -19.33
C VAL A 188 1.17 -12.57 -18.30
N HIS A 189 -0.10 -12.73 -17.97
CA HIS A 189 -0.77 -11.91 -16.97
C HIS A 189 -1.07 -12.76 -15.73
N LEU A 190 -0.41 -12.42 -14.63
CA LEU A 190 -0.57 -13.04 -13.34
C LEU A 190 -1.30 -12.08 -12.40
N ALA A 191 -2.43 -12.51 -11.89
CA ALA A 191 -3.27 -11.73 -11.00
C ALA A 191 -3.66 -12.61 -9.81
N PRO A 192 -2.83 -12.65 -8.74
CA PRO A 192 -3.06 -13.52 -7.58
C PRO A 192 -4.41 -13.30 -6.91
N PHE A 193 -4.97 -12.08 -7.03
CA PHE A 193 -6.22 -11.64 -6.41
C PHE A 193 -7.40 -11.56 -7.42
N GLY A 194 -7.30 -12.18 -8.61
CA GLY A 194 -8.39 -12.27 -9.60
C GLY A 194 -8.15 -11.54 -10.94
N GLY A 195 -8.82 -12.00 -12.00
CA GLY A 195 -8.78 -11.37 -13.34
C GLY A 195 -7.59 -11.75 -14.24
N GLY A 196 -6.93 -12.88 -13.98
CA GLY A 196 -5.78 -13.40 -14.77
C GLY A 196 -5.33 -14.79 -14.29
N ARG A 197 -4.17 -15.27 -14.75
CA ARG A 197 -3.58 -16.52 -14.24
C ARG A 197 -3.16 -16.34 -12.78
N ARG A 198 -3.34 -17.36 -11.95
CA ARG A 198 -2.87 -17.34 -10.56
C ARG A 198 -1.43 -17.87 -10.52
N TRP A 199 -0.73 -17.78 -9.39
CA TRP A 199 0.70 -18.16 -9.30
C TRP A 199 1.03 -18.88 -8.00
N ASN A 200 1.33 -20.18 -8.02
CA ASN A 200 1.78 -20.87 -6.81
C ASN A 200 3.30 -20.64 -6.58
N PRO A 201 3.74 -19.98 -5.49
CA PRO A 201 5.17 -19.79 -5.19
C PRO A 201 5.91 -21.11 -4.91
N LEU A 202 5.22 -22.17 -4.48
CA LEU A 202 5.84 -23.48 -4.26
C LEU A 202 6.20 -24.18 -5.57
N ARG A 203 5.60 -23.78 -6.69
CA ARG A 203 5.87 -24.32 -8.04
C ARG A 203 7.33 -24.20 -8.45
N HIS A 204 8.01 -23.17 -7.96
CA HIS A 204 9.42 -22.90 -8.26
C HIS A 204 10.37 -23.93 -7.65
N ALA A 205 10.00 -24.49 -6.49
CA ALA A 205 10.77 -25.52 -5.80
C ALA A 205 10.45 -26.95 -6.31
N TRP A 206 9.39 -27.11 -7.10
CA TRP A 206 8.97 -28.40 -7.63
C TRP A 206 9.68 -28.75 -8.95
N THR A 207 10.26 -29.94 -9.03
CA THR A 207 10.99 -30.45 -10.22
C THR A 207 10.47 -31.83 -10.63
N SER A 208 10.92 -32.34 -11.79
CA SER A 208 10.62 -33.72 -12.22
C SER A 208 11.14 -34.79 -11.26
N HIS A 209 12.09 -34.44 -10.38
CA HIS A 209 12.68 -35.33 -9.38
C HIS A 209 12.11 -35.07 -7.96
N GLY A 210 11.01 -34.31 -7.88
CA GLY A 210 10.39 -33.90 -6.62
C GLY A 210 10.87 -32.53 -6.12
N TRP A 211 10.81 -32.31 -4.80
CA TRP A 211 11.15 -31.04 -4.16
C TRP A 211 12.65 -30.74 -4.17
N CYS A 212 13.02 -29.58 -4.71
CA CYS A 212 14.36 -29.00 -4.55
C CYS A 212 14.49 -28.36 -3.17
N GLN A 213 15.20 -29.03 -2.26
CA GLN A 213 15.36 -28.59 -0.87
C GLN A 213 15.97 -27.18 -0.77
N ASP A 214 16.96 -26.86 -1.60
CA ASP A 214 17.61 -25.55 -1.59
C ASP A 214 16.65 -24.41 -1.95
N ARG A 215 15.79 -24.63 -2.96
CA ARG A 215 14.78 -23.62 -3.38
C ARG A 215 13.70 -23.45 -2.32
N LEU A 216 13.28 -24.55 -1.69
CA LEU A 216 12.29 -24.52 -0.62
C LEU A 216 12.83 -23.84 0.65
N ALA A 217 14.08 -24.12 1.02
CA ALA A 217 14.76 -23.46 2.13
C ALA A 217 14.93 -21.96 1.89
N ARG A 218 15.31 -21.53 0.68
CA ARG A 218 15.37 -20.10 0.32
C ARG A 218 14.01 -19.42 0.40
N LEU A 219 12.94 -20.10 0.01
CA LEU A 219 11.58 -19.59 0.16
C LEU A 219 11.22 -19.43 1.64
N ALA A 220 11.52 -20.43 2.47
CA ALA A 220 11.29 -20.40 3.91
C ALA A 220 12.04 -19.23 4.58
N GLN A 221 13.32 -19.04 4.26
CA GLN A 221 14.13 -17.93 4.78
C GLN A 221 13.57 -16.56 4.40
N ARG A 222 12.96 -16.45 3.21
CA ARG A 222 12.33 -15.21 2.74
C ARG A 222 11.03 -14.91 3.48
N TRP A 223 10.22 -15.94 3.73
CA TRP A 223 8.91 -15.79 4.40
C TRP A 223 9.05 -15.63 5.91
N TYR A 224 10.07 -16.25 6.50
CA TYR A 224 10.35 -16.24 7.93
C TYR A 224 11.79 -15.73 8.19
N PRO A 225 12.09 -14.46 7.89
CA PRO A 225 13.45 -13.93 8.02
C PRO A 225 13.83 -13.75 9.49
N ILE A 226 15.12 -13.89 9.78
CA ILE A 226 15.70 -13.51 11.08
C ILE A 226 15.70 -11.98 11.16
N ARG A 227 14.92 -11.42 12.09
CA ARG A 227 14.73 -9.97 12.24
C ARG A 227 15.64 -9.33 13.29
N GLU A 228 15.72 -9.95 14.47
CA GLU A 228 16.41 -9.40 15.63
C GLU A 228 17.37 -10.41 16.26
N ARG A 229 18.33 -9.89 17.04
CA ARG A 229 19.34 -10.68 17.74
C ARG A 229 18.65 -11.34 18.95
N GLY A 230 18.42 -12.65 18.88
CA GLY A 230 17.68 -13.43 19.89
C GLY A 230 16.56 -14.31 19.30
N ASP A 231 16.02 -13.93 18.14
CA ASP A 231 14.95 -14.66 17.44
C ASP A 231 15.47 -15.72 16.46
N GLU A 232 16.80 -15.87 16.35
CA GLU A 232 17.45 -16.78 15.40
C GLU A 232 16.95 -18.22 15.53
N LEU A 233 16.75 -18.68 16.76
CA LEU A 233 16.24 -20.02 17.03
C LEU A 233 14.78 -20.17 16.59
N LEU A 234 13.90 -19.24 16.96
CA LEU A 234 12.49 -19.31 16.59
C LEU A 234 12.32 -19.23 15.06
N ALA A 235 13.05 -18.34 14.40
CA ALA A 235 13.02 -18.21 12.94
C ALA A 235 13.52 -19.50 12.25
N SER A 236 14.64 -20.07 12.70
CA SER A 236 15.17 -21.33 12.17
C SER A 236 14.19 -22.50 12.36
N GLN A 237 13.57 -22.61 13.54
CA GLN A 237 12.55 -23.62 13.82
C GLN A 237 11.30 -23.42 12.96
N THR A 238 10.87 -22.17 12.76
CA THR A 238 9.72 -21.84 11.90
C THR A 238 9.98 -22.19 10.44
N GLN A 239 11.20 -21.90 9.94
CA GLN A 239 11.63 -22.29 8.59
C GLN A 239 11.63 -23.81 8.42
N HIS A 240 12.16 -24.55 9.41
CA HIS A 240 12.15 -26.00 9.39
C HIS A 240 10.73 -26.57 9.43
N ALA A 241 9.87 -26.06 10.31
CA ALA A 241 8.47 -26.46 10.42
C ALA A 241 7.72 -26.24 9.10
N PHE A 242 7.91 -25.08 8.46
CA PHE A 242 7.31 -24.79 7.14
C PHE A 242 7.70 -25.85 6.09
N VAL A 243 9.00 -26.16 5.97
CA VAL A 243 9.50 -27.17 5.02
C VAL A 243 8.90 -28.55 5.34
N THR A 244 8.84 -28.93 6.62
CA THR A 244 8.28 -30.20 7.08
C THR A 244 6.79 -30.31 6.74
N LEU A 245 6.00 -29.24 6.91
CA LEU A 245 4.58 -29.23 6.55
C LEU A 245 4.36 -29.36 5.04
N VAL A 246 5.22 -28.77 4.21
CA VAL A 246 5.17 -28.95 2.75
C VAL A 246 5.38 -30.42 2.37
N HIS A 247 6.38 -31.08 2.96
CA HIS A 247 6.62 -32.51 2.73
C HIS A 247 5.49 -33.39 3.25
N ALA A 248 4.89 -33.05 4.39
CA ALA A 248 3.75 -33.79 4.95
C ALA A 248 2.52 -33.75 4.03
N LEU A 249 2.16 -32.57 3.53
CA LEU A 249 1.06 -32.44 2.56
C LEU A 249 1.36 -33.17 1.25
N TYR A 250 2.61 -33.12 0.79
CA TYR A 250 3.05 -33.81 -0.41
C TYR A 250 2.93 -35.34 -0.29
N ASP A 251 3.41 -35.92 0.81
CA ASP A 251 3.30 -37.36 1.10
C ASP A 251 1.82 -37.83 1.05
N ILE A 252 0.91 -37.01 1.60
CA ILE A 252 -0.53 -37.29 1.60
C ILE A 252 -1.13 -37.22 0.19
N TYR A 253 -0.68 -36.29 -0.65
CA TYR A 253 -1.16 -36.17 -2.03
C TYR A 253 -0.73 -37.32 -2.91
N ILE A 254 0.52 -37.79 -2.80
CA ILE A 254 1.01 -38.95 -3.57
C ILE A 254 0.15 -40.18 -3.29
N VAL A 255 -0.12 -40.45 -2.00
CA VAL A 255 -0.84 -41.68 -1.58
C VAL A 255 -2.33 -41.62 -1.95
N SER A 256 -2.91 -40.43 -2.05
CA SER A 256 -4.33 -40.26 -2.40
C SER A 256 -4.60 -40.28 -3.92
N ASP A 257 -3.58 -40.55 -4.75
CA ASP A 257 -3.62 -40.51 -6.23
C ASP A 257 -4.21 -39.20 -6.79
N GLN A 258 -4.10 -38.14 -5.99
CA GLN A 258 -4.48 -36.80 -6.37
C GLN A 258 -3.20 -36.09 -6.81
N ALA A 259 -2.94 -36.08 -8.13
CA ALA A 259 -1.80 -35.41 -8.75
C ALA A 259 -1.88 -33.88 -8.59
N HIS A 260 -1.74 -33.40 -7.36
CA HIS A 260 -1.92 -32.01 -6.96
C HIS A 260 -0.66 -31.50 -6.31
N MET A 261 -0.24 -30.28 -6.68
CA MET A 261 0.89 -29.62 -6.06
C MET A 261 0.45 -28.86 -4.81
N VAL A 262 1.25 -28.95 -3.74
CA VAL A 262 1.02 -28.22 -2.48
C VAL A 262 0.97 -26.72 -2.74
N SER A 263 -0.02 -26.05 -2.14
CA SER A 263 -0.20 -24.60 -2.21
C SER A 263 -0.04 -23.92 -0.85
N PRO A 264 0.29 -22.62 -0.81
CA PRO A 264 0.29 -21.85 0.44
C PRO A 264 -1.07 -21.81 1.13
N VAL A 265 -2.16 -21.94 0.37
CA VAL A 265 -3.51 -22.03 0.92
C VAL A 265 -3.69 -23.36 1.65
N ASP A 266 -3.17 -24.47 1.12
CA ASP A 266 -3.23 -25.78 1.80
C ASP A 266 -2.50 -25.73 3.15
N LEU A 267 -1.34 -25.07 3.18
CA LEU A 267 -0.60 -24.81 4.42
C LEU A 267 -1.36 -23.89 5.36
N TYR A 268 -1.98 -22.82 4.84
CA TYR A 268 -2.80 -21.92 5.64
C TYR A 268 -3.97 -22.67 6.29
N GLN A 269 -4.66 -23.52 5.54
CA GLN A 269 -5.78 -24.34 6.04
C GLN A 269 -5.33 -25.30 7.15
N LEU A 270 -4.13 -25.88 7.00
CA LEU A 270 -3.53 -26.70 8.05
C LEU A 270 -3.19 -25.87 9.32
N CYS A 271 -2.73 -24.64 9.13
CA CYS A 271 -2.40 -23.70 10.19
C CYS A 271 -3.60 -22.88 10.73
N ALA A 272 -4.79 -23.04 10.13
CA ALA A 272 -5.93 -22.14 10.31
C ALA A 272 -6.42 -22.15 11.76
N PRO A 273 -6.99 -21.03 12.25
CA PRO A 273 -7.43 -20.88 13.63
C PRO A 273 -8.78 -21.58 13.83
N THR A 274 -8.78 -22.90 13.80
CA THR A 274 -9.86 -23.71 14.39
C THR A 274 -9.39 -24.16 15.77
N GLU A 275 -10.24 -24.09 16.78
CA GLU A 275 -9.91 -24.50 18.16
C GLU A 275 -9.17 -25.85 18.16
N GLY A 276 -7.94 -25.85 18.70
CA GLY A 276 -7.12 -27.05 18.87
C GLY A 276 -6.12 -27.38 17.75
N THR A 277 -6.21 -26.82 16.53
CA THR A 277 -5.29 -27.22 15.42
C THR A 277 -3.83 -26.76 15.61
N ALA A 278 -3.59 -25.76 16.44
CA ALA A 278 -2.26 -25.23 16.76
C ALA A 278 -1.76 -25.70 18.13
N ASP A 279 -2.00 -26.98 18.46
CA ASP A 279 -1.53 -27.58 19.70
C ASP A 279 -0.59 -28.79 19.44
N ARG A 280 0.00 -29.30 20.52
CA ARG A 280 0.86 -30.49 20.48
C ARG A 280 0.11 -31.73 19.99
N ARG A 281 -1.20 -31.83 20.23
CA ARG A 281 -2.04 -32.99 19.87
C ARG A 281 -2.27 -33.04 18.37
N SER A 282 -2.48 -31.89 17.74
CA SER A 282 -2.60 -31.72 16.30
C SER A 282 -1.32 -32.12 15.58
N LEU A 283 -0.17 -31.71 16.11
CA LEU A 283 1.13 -32.13 15.57
C LEU A 283 1.34 -33.65 15.72
N ALA A 284 0.94 -34.23 16.86
CA ALA A 284 0.98 -35.68 17.07
C ALA A 284 0.01 -36.44 16.15
N ALA A 285 -1.19 -35.92 15.93
CA ALA A 285 -2.18 -36.47 15.02
C ALA A 285 -1.68 -36.46 13.57
N LEU A 286 -1.04 -35.35 13.14
CA LEU A 286 -0.38 -35.27 11.84
C LEU A 286 0.71 -36.33 11.71
N MET A 287 1.60 -36.45 12.71
CA MET A 287 2.69 -37.44 12.70
C MET A 287 2.20 -38.90 12.66
N ALA A 288 1.02 -39.17 13.23
CA ALA A 288 0.38 -40.48 13.21
C ALA A 288 -0.25 -40.86 11.86
N HIS A 289 -0.33 -39.92 10.90
CA HIS A 289 -0.96 -40.17 9.61
C HIS A 289 -0.21 -41.25 8.80
N PRO A 290 -0.88 -42.29 8.28
CA PRO A 290 -0.22 -43.46 7.69
C PRO A 290 0.50 -43.14 6.36
N ALA A 291 0.06 -42.11 5.64
CA ALA A 291 0.65 -41.71 4.36
C ALA A 291 2.04 -41.04 4.47
N LEU A 292 2.49 -40.67 5.68
CA LEU A 292 3.76 -39.95 5.84
C LEU A 292 4.98 -40.85 5.64
N SER A 293 6.00 -40.31 4.98
CA SER A 293 7.30 -40.97 4.85
C SER A 293 8.04 -41.04 6.21
N ALA A 294 9.01 -41.94 6.32
CA ALA A 294 9.86 -42.04 7.52
C ALA A 294 10.64 -40.74 7.78
N ALA A 295 11.11 -40.07 6.71
CA ALA A 295 11.83 -38.80 6.81
C ALA A 295 10.92 -37.68 7.36
N THR A 296 9.71 -37.54 6.81
CA THR A 296 8.74 -36.54 7.27
C THR A 296 8.32 -36.79 8.73
N ARG A 297 8.09 -38.05 9.11
CA ARG A 297 7.77 -38.41 10.51
C ARG A 297 8.89 -38.05 11.47
N ASN A 298 10.14 -38.31 11.11
CA ASN A 298 11.29 -37.94 11.94
C ASN A 298 11.39 -36.41 12.11
N ALA A 299 11.17 -35.63 11.04
CA ALA A 299 11.17 -34.17 11.10
C ALA A 299 9.98 -33.59 11.90
N LEU A 300 8.81 -34.23 11.86
CA LEU A 300 7.71 -33.87 12.76
C LEU A 300 8.03 -34.25 14.22
N GLY A 301 8.75 -35.35 14.43
CA GLY A 301 9.21 -35.80 15.75
C GLY A 301 10.18 -34.82 16.42
N THR A 302 11.08 -34.18 15.66
CA THR A 302 11.97 -33.14 16.21
C THR A 302 11.19 -31.91 16.66
N TRP A 303 10.17 -31.50 15.90
CA TRP A 303 9.27 -30.41 16.31
C TRP A 303 8.42 -30.81 17.53
N LEU A 304 7.90 -32.04 17.56
CA LEU A 304 7.14 -32.56 18.70
C LEU A 304 8.01 -32.74 19.95
N ALA A 305 9.33 -32.79 19.84
CA ALA A 305 10.22 -32.83 21.00
C ALA A 305 10.32 -31.48 21.75
N LEU A 306 9.87 -30.37 21.13
CA LEU A 306 9.88 -29.04 21.75
C LEU A 306 8.80 -28.90 22.83
N ASP A 307 8.97 -27.91 23.71
CA ASP A 307 8.00 -27.54 24.74
C ASP A 307 6.74 -26.92 24.12
N THR A 308 5.59 -27.10 24.78
CA THR A 308 4.29 -26.64 24.28
C THR A 308 4.24 -25.14 23.94
N PRO A 309 4.79 -24.23 24.77
CA PRO A 309 4.86 -22.81 24.43
C PRO A 309 5.63 -22.53 23.12
N THR A 310 6.75 -23.22 22.89
CA THR A 310 7.54 -23.06 21.66
C THR A 310 6.81 -23.61 20.44
N ILE A 311 6.11 -24.76 20.56
CA ILE A 311 5.26 -25.28 19.48
C ILE A 311 4.18 -24.26 19.11
N GLY A 312 3.51 -23.66 20.11
CA GLY A 312 2.50 -22.62 19.90
C GLY A 312 3.08 -21.40 19.15
N ARG A 313 4.24 -20.89 19.60
CA ARG A 313 4.93 -19.76 18.94
C ARG A 313 5.31 -20.07 17.48
N ILE A 314 5.72 -21.31 17.17
CA ILE A 314 6.03 -21.71 15.79
C ILE A 314 4.77 -21.70 14.93
N TRP A 315 3.65 -22.27 15.42
CA TRP A 315 2.37 -22.22 14.71
C TRP A 315 1.90 -20.78 14.46
N GLU A 316 2.02 -19.91 15.46
CA GLU A 316 1.71 -18.48 15.33
C GLU A 316 2.61 -17.80 14.31
N ALA A 317 3.92 -18.08 14.33
CA ALA A 317 4.88 -17.51 13.40
C ALA A 317 4.67 -17.98 11.94
N LEU A 318 4.14 -19.19 11.71
CA LEU A 318 3.87 -19.72 10.38
C LEU A 318 2.76 -18.97 9.63
N ARG A 319 1.77 -18.42 10.36
CA ARG A 319 0.53 -17.89 9.77
C ARG A 319 0.69 -16.60 8.94
N PRO A 320 1.35 -15.52 9.41
CA PRO A 320 1.24 -14.22 8.77
C PRO A 320 1.65 -14.20 7.28
N PRO A 321 2.75 -14.86 6.87
CA PRO A 321 3.11 -14.99 5.44
C PRO A 321 2.06 -15.70 4.58
N LEU A 322 1.34 -16.67 5.16
CA LEU A 322 0.35 -17.50 4.47
C LEU A 322 -0.98 -16.77 4.30
N THR A 323 -1.33 -15.87 5.24
CA THR A 323 -2.59 -15.11 5.22
C THR A 323 -2.78 -14.31 3.94
N VAL A 324 -1.71 -13.73 3.37
CA VAL A 324 -1.80 -12.97 2.11
C VAL A 324 -2.29 -13.83 0.94
N TYR A 325 -1.91 -15.11 0.93
CA TYR A 325 -2.36 -16.07 -0.09
C TYR A 325 -3.77 -16.60 0.19
N ALA A 326 -4.17 -16.67 1.46
CA ALA A 326 -5.52 -17.05 1.86
C ALA A 326 -6.56 -15.95 1.56
N GLN A 327 -6.20 -14.68 1.77
CA GLN A 327 -7.03 -13.50 1.47
C GLN A 327 -7.20 -13.24 -0.04
N ALA A 328 -6.49 -13.98 -0.90
CA ALA A 328 -6.51 -13.78 -2.34
C ALA A 328 -7.73 -14.42 -3.07
N GLY A 329 -8.68 -14.97 -2.32
CA GLY A 329 -9.95 -15.51 -2.81
C GLY A 329 -10.41 -16.74 -2.03
N ASP A 330 -11.69 -17.10 -2.16
CA ASP A 330 -12.43 -18.12 -1.41
C ASP A 330 -11.88 -19.55 -1.52
N GLY A 331 -10.74 -19.81 -0.87
CA GLY A 331 -10.12 -21.12 -0.81
C GLY A 331 -9.58 -21.65 -2.15
N ALA A 332 -9.56 -20.84 -3.23
CA ALA A 332 -9.32 -21.30 -4.60
C ALA A 332 -8.01 -20.83 -5.26
N SER A 333 -7.06 -20.32 -4.48
CA SER A 333 -6.33 -19.12 -4.89
C SER A 333 -5.00 -19.30 -5.62
N MET A 334 -4.59 -20.47 -6.11
CA MET A 334 -3.34 -20.59 -6.91
C MET A 334 -3.50 -21.56 -8.10
N THR A 335 -2.72 -21.41 -9.17
CA THR A 335 -2.66 -22.42 -10.24
C THR A 335 -1.70 -23.53 -9.81
N ARG A 336 -2.15 -24.80 -9.81
CA ARG A 336 -1.31 -25.92 -9.32
C ARG A 336 -0.09 -26.19 -10.20
N ASN A 337 -0.16 -25.99 -11.52
CA ASN A 337 0.91 -26.44 -12.43
C ASN A 337 1.48 -25.37 -13.37
N ASP A 338 0.92 -24.17 -13.37
CA ASP A 338 1.35 -23.10 -14.26
C ASP A 338 2.74 -22.59 -13.91
N THR A 339 3.62 -22.56 -14.91
CA THR A 339 4.91 -21.88 -14.84
C THR A 339 4.74 -20.37 -14.89
N LEU A 340 5.70 -19.63 -14.34
CA LEU A 340 5.77 -18.16 -14.40
C LEU A 340 5.68 -17.60 -15.83
N PHE A 341 6.08 -18.38 -16.83
CA PHE A 341 6.12 -17.97 -18.24
C PHE A 341 5.10 -18.72 -19.12
N GLY A 342 4.27 -19.61 -18.57
CA GLY A 342 3.49 -20.56 -19.39
C GLY A 342 4.40 -21.38 -20.32
N ASP A 343 3.99 -21.49 -21.58
CA ASP A 343 4.74 -22.20 -22.62
C ASP A 343 5.76 -21.32 -23.35
N HIS A 344 6.00 -20.10 -22.86
CA HIS A 344 6.85 -19.13 -23.52
C HIS A 344 8.27 -19.09 -22.93
N PRO A 345 9.30 -18.83 -23.74
CA PRO A 345 10.67 -18.67 -23.23
C PRO A 345 10.81 -17.39 -22.41
N ALA A 346 11.49 -17.47 -21.27
CA ALA A 346 11.70 -16.34 -20.36
C ALA A 346 12.33 -15.12 -21.07
N ARG A 347 13.27 -15.36 -21.99
CA ARG A 347 14.06 -14.34 -22.70
C ARG A 347 13.23 -13.27 -23.43
N HIS A 348 12.04 -13.60 -23.93
CA HIS A 348 11.25 -12.69 -24.77
C HIS A 348 9.89 -12.32 -24.18
N THR A 349 9.54 -12.89 -23.03
CA THR A 349 8.22 -12.79 -22.42
C THR A 349 8.12 -11.56 -21.51
N THR A 350 6.98 -10.87 -21.56
CA THR A 350 6.60 -9.95 -20.49
C THR A 350 5.61 -10.58 -19.56
N VAL A 351 5.96 -10.55 -18.29
CA VAL A 351 5.09 -10.97 -17.20
C VAL A 351 4.51 -9.73 -16.54
N TYR A 352 3.20 -9.63 -16.47
CA TYR A 352 2.49 -8.62 -15.68
C TYR A 352 2.03 -9.26 -14.38
N LEU A 353 2.43 -8.68 -13.25
CA LEU A 353 1.91 -9.01 -11.92
C LEU A 353 0.94 -7.91 -11.50
N SER A 354 -0.36 -8.18 -11.57
CA SER A 354 -1.41 -7.21 -11.20
C SER A 354 -1.85 -7.41 -9.77
N ILE A 355 -1.76 -6.35 -8.96
CA ILE A 355 -2.20 -6.34 -7.57
C ILE A 355 -3.28 -5.27 -7.42
N PRO A 356 -4.52 -5.62 -7.00
CA PRO A 356 -5.58 -4.65 -6.80
C PRO A 356 -5.23 -3.61 -5.73
N PRO A 357 -5.77 -2.37 -5.82
CA PRO A 357 -5.58 -1.33 -4.82
C PRO A 357 -5.90 -1.75 -3.37
N SER A 358 -6.93 -2.58 -3.18
CA SER A 358 -7.37 -3.09 -1.88
C SER A 358 -6.34 -3.97 -1.17
N HIS A 359 -5.46 -4.65 -1.91
CA HIS A 359 -4.52 -5.63 -1.33
C HIS A 359 -3.06 -5.13 -1.25
N ARG A 360 -2.76 -3.92 -1.75
CA ARG A 360 -1.36 -3.43 -1.85
C ARG A 360 -0.63 -3.37 -0.51
N ALA A 361 -1.31 -2.93 0.55
CA ALA A 361 -0.72 -2.75 1.87
C ALA A 361 -0.13 -4.04 2.45
N HIS A 362 -0.66 -5.20 2.05
CA HIS A 362 -0.24 -6.51 2.53
C HIS A 362 0.50 -7.33 1.46
N ALA A 363 0.67 -6.80 0.24
CA ALA A 363 1.23 -7.54 -0.88
C ALA A 363 2.77 -7.52 -0.96
N ALA A 364 3.47 -6.80 -0.06
CA ALA A 364 4.93 -6.64 -0.11
C ALA A 364 5.67 -7.97 -0.22
N LEU A 365 5.33 -8.92 0.66
CA LEU A 365 5.98 -10.24 0.70
C LEU A 365 5.71 -11.05 -0.58
N LEU A 366 4.47 -10.98 -1.08
CA LEU A 366 4.05 -11.66 -2.30
C LEU A 366 4.84 -11.12 -3.50
N VAL A 367 4.87 -9.80 -3.66
CA VAL A 367 5.60 -9.12 -4.75
C VAL A 367 7.10 -9.40 -4.65
N ASP A 368 7.67 -9.35 -3.45
CA ASP A 368 9.09 -9.61 -3.24
C ASP A 368 9.48 -11.06 -3.57
N THR A 369 8.64 -12.03 -3.16
CA THR A 369 8.82 -13.44 -3.49
C THR A 369 8.74 -13.65 -5.00
N PHE A 370 7.76 -13.01 -5.66
CA PHE A 370 7.56 -13.11 -7.10
C PHE A 370 8.78 -12.63 -7.87
N ILE A 371 9.26 -11.42 -7.56
CA ILE A 371 10.40 -10.80 -8.25
C ILE A 371 11.63 -11.70 -8.17
N ALA A 372 11.88 -12.31 -7.01
CA ALA A 372 13.02 -13.20 -6.84
C ALA A 372 12.90 -14.50 -7.62
N GLN A 373 11.75 -15.17 -7.59
CA GLN A 373 11.56 -16.41 -8.35
C GLN A 373 11.60 -16.15 -9.86
N TRP A 374 10.99 -15.05 -10.31
CA TRP A 374 11.07 -14.62 -11.70
C TRP A 374 12.52 -14.36 -12.12
N HIS A 375 13.30 -13.66 -11.29
CA HIS A 375 14.71 -13.41 -11.57
C HIS A 375 15.54 -14.71 -11.62
N GLU A 376 15.38 -15.59 -10.63
CA GLU A 376 16.07 -16.89 -10.60
C GLU A 376 15.78 -17.71 -11.86
N GLN A 377 14.52 -17.75 -12.31
CA GLN A 377 14.13 -18.47 -13.52
C GLN A 377 14.69 -17.83 -14.79
N VAL A 378 14.65 -16.49 -14.90
CA VAL A 378 15.26 -15.77 -16.04
C VAL A 378 16.75 -16.05 -16.13
N MET A 379 17.47 -16.02 -15.01
CA MET A 379 18.91 -16.25 -14.99
C MET A 379 19.27 -17.70 -15.27
N ALA A 380 18.41 -18.65 -14.91
CA ALA A 380 18.58 -20.05 -15.28
C ALA A 380 18.38 -20.29 -16.79
N ASP A 381 17.35 -19.69 -17.38
CA ASP A 381 16.99 -19.89 -18.79
C ASP A 381 17.85 -19.05 -19.76
N ALA A 382 18.27 -17.85 -19.32
CA ALA A 382 19.05 -16.91 -20.13
C ALA A 382 20.04 -16.10 -19.27
N PRO A 383 21.22 -16.66 -18.91
CA PRO A 383 22.20 -16.01 -18.04
C PRO A 383 22.77 -14.68 -18.56
N ASP A 384 22.74 -14.48 -19.88
CA ASP A 384 23.22 -13.26 -20.56
C ASP A 384 22.11 -12.21 -20.76
N ALA A 385 20.88 -12.51 -20.33
CA ALA A 385 19.77 -11.58 -20.41
C ALA A 385 19.94 -10.40 -19.45
N LEU A 386 19.31 -9.28 -19.80
CA LEU A 386 19.29 -8.08 -18.98
C LEU A 386 17.86 -7.85 -18.46
N PRO A 387 17.44 -8.54 -17.38
CA PRO A 387 16.09 -8.42 -16.86
C PRO A 387 15.76 -6.99 -16.44
N LEU A 388 14.55 -6.55 -16.78
CA LEU A 388 13.99 -5.27 -16.37
C LEU A 388 12.73 -5.49 -15.53
N VAL A 389 12.72 -4.95 -14.32
CA VAL A 389 11.53 -4.87 -13.46
C VAL A 389 10.98 -3.45 -13.52
N VAL A 390 9.74 -3.32 -13.96
CA VAL A 390 8.97 -2.08 -13.93
C VAL A 390 8.04 -2.12 -12.73
N LEU A 391 8.28 -1.24 -11.74
CA LEU A 391 7.48 -1.16 -10.52
C LEU A 391 6.65 0.13 -10.56
N TYR A 392 5.35 0.01 -10.84
CA TYR A 392 4.46 1.16 -10.92
C TYR A 392 3.78 1.41 -9.56
N GLY A 393 4.23 2.45 -8.86
CA GLY A 393 3.74 2.85 -7.53
C GLY A 393 4.55 2.24 -6.38
N ALA A 394 5.87 2.37 -6.42
CA ALA A 394 6.78 1.79 -5.43
C ALA A 394 6.55 2.29 -3.99
N ASP A 395 5.90 3.43 -3.85
CA ASP A 395 5.44 4.06 -2.61
C ASP A 395 4.09 3.52 -2.08
N THR A 396 3.56 2.44 -2.65
CA THR A 396 2.21 1.92 -2.28
C THR A 396 2.16 0.47 -1.80
N VAL A 397 3.24 -0.32 -1.92
CA VAL A 397 3.23 -1.77 -1.65
C VAL A 397 3.95 -2.17 -0.35
N GLY A 398 4.65 -1.24 0.30
CA GLY A 398 5.52 -1.53 1.43
C GLY A 398 6.97 -1.84 1.02
N PRO A 399 7.88 -2.01 2.00
CA PRO A 399 9.31 -2.15 1.72
C PRO A 399 9.64 -3.49 1.05
N LEU A 400 10.31 -3.45 -0.10
CA LEU A 400 10.74 -4.63 -0.85
C LEU A 400 12.22 -4.95 -0.57
N THR A 401 12.51 -6.20 -0.19
CA THR A 401 13.88 -6.64 0.10
C THR A 401 14.70 -6.82 -1.18
N THR A 402 14.07 -7.26 -2.26
CA THR A 402 14.65 -7.34 -3.62
C THR A 402 15.10 -5.97 -4.13
N LEU A 403 14.47 -4.90 -3.71
CA LEU A 403 14.83 -3.54 -4.12
C LEU A 403 15.99 -2.98 -3.32
N THR A 404 16.10 -3.33 -2.04
CA THR A 404 17.16 -2.84 -1.14
C THR A 404 18.40 -3.73 -1.15
N ARG A 405 18.22 -5.06 -1.18
CA ARG A 405 19.26 -6.10 -1.05
C ARG A 405 19.29 -7.10 -2.21
N GLY A 406 18.47 -6.93 -3.25
CA GLY A 406 18.45 -7.86 -4.39
C GLY A 406 19.69 -7.78 -5.29
N PRO A 407 19.78 -8.69 -6.28
CA PRO A 407 20.95 -8.83 -7.14
C PRO A 407 21.16 -7.63 -8.05
N ASP A 408 22.42 -7.29 -8.32
CA ASP A 408 22.81 -6.15 -9.18
C ASP A 408 22.51 -6.38 -10.67
N THR A 409 22.21 -7.62 -11.06
CA THR A 409 21.80 -7.97 -12.43
C THR A 409 20.38 -7.52 -12.77
N LEU A 410 19.55 -7.20 -11.77
CA LEU A 410 18.21 -6.66 -11.95
C LEU A 410 18.25 -5.16 -12.25
N ARG A 411 17.73 -4.76 -13.41
CA ARG A 411 17.48 -3.35 -13.74
C ARG A 411 16.07 -2.98 -13.30
N TRP A 412 15.93 -1.78 -12.75
CA TRP A 412 14.63 -1.29 -12.26
C TRP A 412 14.17 -0.05 -13.01
N LEU A 413 12.88 0.03 -13.29
CA LEU A 413 12.18 1.27 -13.61
C LEU A 413 11.06 1.41 -12.58
N ALA A 414 11.31 2.16 -11.50
CA ALA A 414 10.33 2.36 -10.45
C ALA A 414 9.71 3.75 -10.55
N THR A 415 8.43 3.86 -10.23
CA THR A 415 7.74 5.15 -10.14
C THR A 415 7.29 5.42 -8.72
N VAL A 416 7.36 6.67 -8.31
CA VAL A 416 6.82 7.16 -7.04
C VAL A 416 6.03 8.43 -7.28
N ASP A 417 4.89 8.57 -6.62
CA ASP A 417 4.08 9.78 -6.71
C ASP A 417 4.71 10.89 -5.87
N ASP A 418 5.18 10.54 -4.66
CA ASP A 418 5.93 11.45 -3.78
C ASP A 418 7.21 10.79 -3.27
N LEU A 419 8.37 11.36 -3.61
CA LEU A 419 9.66 10.83 -3.18
C LEU A 419 9.81 10.87 -1.65
N ALA A 420 9.14 11.80 -0.95
CA ALA A 420 9.20 11.88 0.51
C ALA A 420 8.54 10.68 1.20
N SER A 421 7.50 10.09 0.58
CA SER A 421 6.83 8.90 1.12
C SER A 421 7.75 7.68 1.23
N VAL A 422 8.77 7.61 0.36
CA VAL A 422 9.79 6.54 0.37
C VAL A 422 10.57 6.57 1.68
N ALA A 423 10.91 7.76 2.18
CA ALA A 423 11.66 7.89 3.43
C ALA A 423 10.86 7.35 4.63
N THR A 424 9.55 7.66 4.67
CA THR A 424 8.65 7.14 5.70
C THR A 424 8.46 5.62 5.58
N MET A 425 8.36 5.09 4.35
CA MET A 425 8.12 3.67 4.11
C MET A 425 9.34 2.79 4.39
N TYR A 426 10.53 3.21 3.93
CA TYR A 426 11.76 2.40 4.04
C TYR A 426 12.55 2.68 5.31
N GLY A 427 12.28 3.79 6.03
CA GLY A 427 12.94 4.14 7.28
C GLY A 427 14.47 4.10 7.15
N HIS A 428 15.12 3.31 8.01
CA HIS A 428 16.58 3.12 7.99
C HIS A 428 17.14 2.50 6.68
N HIS A 429 16.29 1.88 5.86
CA HIS A 429 16.68 1.30 4.57
C HIS A 429 16.54 2.27 3.38
N THR A 430 16.13 3.52 3.61
CA THR A 430 15.94 4.53 2.55
C THR A 430 17.20 4.75 1.72
N ALA A 431 18.38 4.83 2.35
CA ALA A 431 19.64 4.98 1.63
C ALA A 431 19.94 3.79 0.71
N ALA A 432 19.63 2.56 1.14
CA ALA A 432 19.79 1.36 0.33
C ALA A 432 18.81 1.34 -0.85
N PHE A 433 17.56 1.77 -0.64
CA PHE A 433 16.59 1.96 -1.71
C PHE A 433 17.10 2.97 -2.75
N LEU A 434 17.55 4.15 -2.33
CA LEU A 434 17.99 5.20 -3.25
C LEU A 434 19.21 4.74 -4.05
N ARG A 435 20.17 4.05 -3.41
CA ARG A 435 21.36 3.47 -4.05
C ARG A 435 21.04 2.46 -5.15
N ARG A 436 19.86 1.83 -5.12
CA ARG A 436 19.42 0.90 -6.18
C ARG A 436 19.30 1.61 -7.53
N PHE A 437 19.00 2.92 -7.53
CA PHE A 437 18.73 3.70 -8.73
C PHE A 437 19.90 4.63 -9.04
N GLY A 438 20.59 4.39 -10.15
CA GLY A 438 21.69 5.26 -10.56
C GLY A 438 21.24 6.64 -11.07
N LEU A 439 19.95 6.77 -11.43
CA LEU A 439 19.34 7.99 -11.92
C LEU A 439 17.96 8.21 -11.27
N CYS A 440 17.69 9.46 -10.90
CA CYS A 440 16.38 9.93 -10.48
C CYS A 440 15.86 10.95 -11.51
N VAL A 441 14.66 10.73 -12.03
CA VAL A 441 13.95 11.63 -12.94
C VAL A 441 12.81 12.27 -12.16
N ALA A 442 12.86 13.59 -12.00
CA ALA A 442 11.83 14.34 -11.31
C ALA A 442 11.07 15.24 -12.29
N GLN A 443 9.74 15.07 -12.35
CA GLN A 443 8.85 15.93 -13.12
C GLN A 443 8.72 17.31 -12.47
N ALA A 444 8.37 18.34 -13.26
CA ALA A 444 8.18 19.69 -12.75
C ALA A 444 7.14 19.74 -11.61
N PRO A 445 7.47 20.33 -10.45
CA PRO A 445 6.51 20.52 -9.37
C PRO A 445 5.51 21.64 -9.72
N VAL A 446 4.24 21.43 -9.37
CA VAL A 446 3.14 22.37 -9.71
C VAL A 446 3.09 23.58 -8.75
N HIS A 447 3.49 23.40 -7.49
CA HIS A 447 3.39 24.42 -6.43
C HIS A 447 4.64 24.44 -5.54
N GLN A 448 4.85 25.55 -4.84
CA GLN A 448 5.98 25.77 -3.92
C GLN A 448 6.13 24.62 -2.91
N VAL A 449 5.05 24.20 -2.25
CA VAL A 449 5.06 23.10 -1.27
C VAL A 449 5.58 21.79 -1.87
N ALA A 450 5.26 21.51 -3.14
CA ALA A 450 5.76 20.31 -3.82
C ALA A 450 7.26 20.43 -4.13
N ALA A 451 7.74 21.63 -4.50
CA ALA A 451 9.16 21.89 -4.71
C ALA A 451 9.96 21.80 -3.40
N ASP A 452 9.42 22.32 -2.30
CA ASP A 452 10.04 22.29 -0.96
C ASP A 452 10.17 20.88 -0.40
N ARG A 453 9.24 19.97 -0.73
CA ARG A 453 9.34 18.54 -0.36
C ARG A 453 10.29 17.76 -1.26
N LEU A 454 10.32 18.07 -2.56
CA LEU A 454 11.10 17.34 -3.54
C LEU A 454 12.61 17.65 -3.47
N ALA A 455 12.99 18.91 -3.25
CA ALA A 455 14.40 19.32 -3.26
C ALA A 455 15.27 18.64 -2.18
N PRO A 456 14.83 18.50 -0.91
CA PRO A 456 15.55 17.73 0.10
C PRO A 456 15.73 16.27 -0.31
N MET A 457 14.67 15.64 -0.84
CA MET A 457 14.73 14.23 -1.25
C MET A 457 15.69 13.99 -2.44
N LEU A 458 15.81 14.95 -3.37
CA LEU A 458 16.82 14.90 -4.42
C LEU A 458 18.23 15.05 -3.85
N THR A 459 18.38 15.83 -2.77
CA THR A 459 19.64 15.97 -2.04
C THR A 459 20.00 14.66 -1.34
N ASP A 460 19.04 13.99 -0.69
CA ASP A 460 19.24 12.68 -0.06
C ASP A 460 19.59 11.60 -1.09
N PHE A 461 18.93 11.61 -2.25
CA PHE A 461 19.27 10.74 -3.38
C PHE A 461 20.73 10.92 -3.82
N LEU A 462 21.20 12.16 -3.90
CA LEU A 462 22.60 12.45 -4.20
C LEU A 462 23.52 12.02 -3.06
N ALA A 463 23.19 12.34 -1.81
CA ALA A 463 23.98 11.95 -0.64
C ALA A 463 24.13 10.42 -0.54
N ALA A 464 23.10 9.65 -0.88
CA ALA A 464 23.15 8.19 -0.91
C ALA A 464 24.20 7.65 -1.91
N HIS A 465 24.54 8.42 -2.94
CA HIS A 465 25.52 8.08 -3.98
C HIS A 465 26.86 8.80 -3.81
N SER A 466 27.07 9.49 -2.70
CA SER A 466 28.28 10.26 -2.45
C SER A 466 29.53 9.37 -2.45
N ASP A 467 30.39 9.64 -3.42
CA ASP A 467 31.75 9.10 -3.52
C ASP A 467 32.69 10.29 -3.45
N PRO A 468 33.55 10.42 -2.42
CA PRO A 468 34.44 11.57 -2.25
C PRO A 468 35.44 11.73 -3.42
N ARG A 469 35.56 10.74 -4.31
CA ARG A 469 36.47 10.76 -5.47
C ARG A 469 35.80 11.18 -6.78
N ARG A 470 34.48 11.45 -6.82
CA ARG A 470 33.74 11.76 -8.06
C ARG A 470 32.85 13.00 -7.92
N ALA A 471 32.84 13.86 -8.93
CA ALA A 471 31.94 15.01 -9.00
C ALA A 471 30.47 14.56 -9.12
N MET A 472 29.58 15.18 -8.34
CA MET A 472 28.15 14.86 -8.30
C MET A 472 27.30 16.01 -8.86
N SER A 473 26.06 15.72 -9.28
CA SER A 473 25.10 16.78 -9.57
C SER A 473 24.90 17.69 -8.38
N SER A 474 24.95 19.01 -8.57
CA SER A 474 24.48 19.95 -7.54
C SER A 474 22.99 19.73 -7.25
N PRO A 475 22.54 19.70 -5.98
CA PRO A 475 21.13 19.57 -5.65
C PRO A 475 20.34 20.77 -6.18
N ALA A 476 19.20 20.49 -6.81
CA ALA A 476 18.31 21.54 -7.34
C ALA A 476 17.53 22.18 -6.18
N THR A 477 17.56 23.52 -6.09
CA THR A 477 16.77 24.23 -5.07
C THR A 477 15.29 24.32 -5.44
N PRO A 478 14.37 24.52 -4.47
CA PRO A 478 12.94 24.67 -4.77
C PRO A 478 12.66 25.76 -5.83
N ALA A 479 13.33 26.91 -5.70
CA ALA A 479 13.22 28.00 -6.66
C ALA A 479 13.66 27.60 -8.08
N GLN A 480 14.71 26.77 -8.21
CA GLN A 480 15.16 26.26 -9.50
C GLN A 480 14.16 25.26 -10.10
N LEU A 481 13.59 24.37 -9.28
CA LEU A 481 12.60 23.39 -9.73
C LEU A 481 11.33 24.06 -10.29
N LEU A 482 10.90 25.18 -9.69
CA LEU A 482 9.75 25.96 -10.17
C LEU A 482 10.00 26.69 -11.51
N THR A 483 11.24 26.73 -12.00
CA THR A 483 11.53 27.27 -13.35
C THR A 483 11.26 26.27 -14.49
N LEU A 484 10.93 25.02 -14.14
CA LEU A 484 10.57 23.98 -15.10
C LEU A 484 9.14 24.19 -15.60
N ARG A 485 8.93 23.94 -16.88
CA ARG A 485 7.59 23.91 -17.48
C ARG A 485 6.93 22.57 -17.19
N ASP A 486 5.61 22.52 -17.28
CA ASP A 486 4.84 21.29 -17.08
C ASP A 486 5.30 20.11 -17.95
N ASP A 487 5.79 20.36 -19.16
CA ASP A 487 6.28 19.31 -20.07
C ASP A 487 7.79 19.04 -19.94
N GLU A 488 8.39 19.51 -18.86
CA GLU A 488 9.80 19.33 -18.55
C GLU A 488 10.01 18.53 -17.26
N GLN A 489 11.19 17.94 -17.20
CA GLN A 489 11.67 17.16 -16.07
C GLN A 489 13.20 17.34 -15.95
N ILE A 490 13.72 17.00 -14.79
CA ILE A 490 15.16 16.97 -14.55
C ILE A 490 15.63 15.54 -14.32
N VAL A 491 16.85 15.26 -14.76
CA VAL A 491 17.56 14.00 -14.48
C VAL A 491 18.73 14.31 -13.57
N VAL A 492 18.77 13.62 -12.43
CA VAL A 492 19.78 13.75 -11.38
C VAL A 492 20.48 12.39 -11.20
N GLY A 493 21.79 12.39 -11.00
CA GLY A 493 22.53 11.15 -10.74
C GLY A 493 24.04 11.32 -10.76
N ARG A 494 24.77 10.20 -10.91
CA ARG A 494 26.24 10.16 -10.78
C ARG A 494 27.00 10.79 -11.96
N THR A 495 26.37 10.91 -13.12
CA THR A 495 27.06 11.17 -14.39
C THR A 495 27.00 12.61 -14.90
N PRO A 496 26.05 13.48 -14.50
CA PRO A 496 26.19 14.90 -14.77
C PRO A 496 26.58 15.71 -13.50
N GLU A 497 27.50 16.68 -13.64
CA GLU A 497 27.89 17.63 -12.56
C GLU A 497 26.74 18.57 -12.13
N ARG A 498 25.68 18.69 -12.95
CA ARG A 498 24.46 19.45 -12.67
C ARG A 498 23.24 18.71 -13.21
N PRO A 499 22.03 18.94 -12.66
CA PRO A 499 20.83 18.28 -13.16
C PRO A 499 20.59 18.59 -14.65
N VAL A 500 20.18 17.56 -15.40
CA VAL A 500 19.93 17.67 -16.84
C VAL A 500 18.45 17.97 -17.06
N ARG A 501 18.13 19.14 -17.60
CA ARG A 501 16.75 19.51 -17.99
C ARG A 501 16.41 18.89 -19.34
N CYS A 502 15.31 18.14 -19.40
CA CYS A 502 14.82 17.53 -20.64
C CYS A 502 13.29 17.57 -20.72
N ARG A 503 12.75 17.39 -21.93
CA ARG A 503 11.30 17.32 -22.13
C ARG A 503 10.79 15.92 -21.86
N VAL A 504 9.62 15.86 -21.24
CA VAL A 504 8.85 14.64 -21.08
C VAL A 504 8.58 14.06 -22.48
N PRO A 505 8.90 12.78 -22.73
CA PRO A 505 8.60 12.14 -24.00
C PRO A 505 7.13 12.29 -24.37
N ARG A 506 6.78 12.44 -25.64
CA ARG A 506 5.38 12.42 -26.09
C ARG A 506 5.13 11.17 -26.92
N LEU A 507 4.04 10.47 -26.65
CA LEU A 507 3.56 9.43 -27.55
C LEU A 507 2.97 10.09 -28.80
N PRO A 508 3.33 9.64 -30.02
CA PRO A 508 2.60 10.06 -31.20
C PRO A 508 1.15 9.57 -31.10
N PRO A 509 0.16 10.38 -31.53
CA PRO A 509 -1.24 9.96 -31.58
C PRO A 509 -1.40 8.87 -32.64
N LYS A 510 -1.26 7.61 -32.23
CA LYS A 510 -1.66 6.44 -33.02
C LYS A 510 -2.77 5.71 -32.28
N ARG A 511 -3.66 5.06 -33.05
CA ARG A 511 -4.73 4.21 -32.52
C ARG A 511 -4.17 3.29 -31.43
N LEU A 512 -4.81 3.29 -30.27
CA LEU A 512 -4.51 2.34 -29.21
C LEU A 512 -4.67 0.91 -29.77
N PRO A 513 -3.75 -0.01 -29.45
CA PRO A 513 -3.95 -1.43 -29.71
C PRO A 513 -5.29 -1.90 -29.14
N PRO A 514 -5.90 -2.96 -29.69
CA PRO A 514 -7.01 -3.61 -29.01
C PRO A 514 -6.57 -4.04 -27.60
N PRO A 515 -7.48 -3.98 -26.61
CA PRO A 515 -7.18 -4.45 -25.26
C PRO A 515 -6.77 -5.93 -25.30
N PHE A 516 -5.72 -6.27 -24.55
CA PHE A 516 -5.27 -7.65 -24.43
C PHE A 516 -6.17 -8.38 -23.43
N THR A 517 -6.84 -9.45 -23.88
CA THR A 517 -7.63 -10.32 -23.02
C THR A 517 -6.72 -11.35 -22.35
N PRO A 518 -6.56 -11.33 -21.01
CA PRO A 518 -5.74 -12.30 -20.33
C PRO A 518 -6.39 -13.69 -20.41
N THR A 519 -5.55 -14.73 -20.49
CA THR A 519 -6.01 -16.11 -20.26
C THR A 519 -6.31 -16.26 -18.77
N GLU A 520 -7.52 -16.70 -18.42
CA GLU A 520 -7.86 -17.01 -17.03
C GLU A 520 -7.23 -18.35 -16.63
N GLY A 521 -6.71 -18.41 -15.40
CA GLY A 521 -6.25 -19.67 -14.82
C GLY A 521 -7.40 -20.44 -14.18
N GLU A 522 -7.35 -21.77 -14.20
CA GLU A 522 -8.37 -22.60 -13.56
C GLU A 522 -8.47 -22.34 -12.04
N PRO A 523 -9.68 -22.26 -11.47
CA PRO A 523 -9.87 -22.14 -10.03
C PRO A 523 -9.45 -23.43 -9.30
N MET A 524 -8.86 -23.29 -8.12
CA MET A 524 -8.28 -24.43 -7.40
C MET A 524 -9.08 -24.83 -6.15
N PRO A 525 -10.06 -25.74 -6.19
CA PRO A 525 -10.70 -26.19 -4.95
C PRO A 525 -9.67 -26.79 -3.98
N VAL A 526 -9.80 -26.48 -2.68
CA VAL A 526 -9.02 -27.14 -1.61
C VAL A 526 -9.21 -28.66 -1.77
N PRO A 527 -8.14 -29.46 -1.88
CA PRO A 527 -8.31 -30.86 -2.16
C PRO A 527 -8.89 -31.57 -0.94
N LYS A 528 -9.85 -32.47 -1.19
CA LYS A 528 -10.54 -33.27 -0.17
C LYS A 528 -9.61 -33.87 0.90
N PRO A 529 -8.42 -34.42 0.59
CA PRO A 529 -7.50 -34.93 1.61
C PRO A 529 -7.03 -33.87 2.62
N VAL A 530 -6.86 -32.60 2.24
CA VAL A 530 -6.51 -31.53 3.18
C VAL A 530 -7.69 -31.19 4.09
N VAL A 531 -8.89 -31.12 3.52
CA VAL A 531 -10.11 -30.87 4.29
C VAL A 531 -10.33 -32.01 5.30
N LEU A 532 -10.13 -33.26 4.87
CA LEU A 532 -10.22 -34.45 5.73
C LEU A 532 -9.12 -34.46 6.79
N LEU A 533 -7.89 -34.10 6.44
CA LEU A 533 -6.77 -34.01 7.37
C LEU A 533 -7.04 -32.95 8.43
N ALA A 534 -7.40 -31.72 8.03
CA ALA A 534 -7.75 -30.64 8.94
C ALA A 534 -8.94 -31.02 9.84
N ALA A 535 -9.96 -31.68 9.28
CA ALA A 535 -11.09 -32.19 10.04
C ALA A 535 -10.68 -33.30 11.03
N SER A 536 -9.74 -34.18 10.66
CA SER A 536 -9.23 -35.25 11.53
C SER A 536 -8.37 -34.71 12.67
N MET A 537 -7.55 -33.68 12.41
CA MET A 537 -6.79 -32.96 13.42
C MET A 537 -7.73 -32.24 14.39
N MET A 538 -8.76 -31.56 13.87
CA MET A 538 -9.83 -30.98 14.70
C MET A 538 -10.57 -32.05 15.52
N ALA A 539 -10.88 -33.21 14.96
CA ALA A 539 -11.55 -34.29 15.68
C ALA A 539 -10.66 -34.89 16.79
N ALA A 540 -9.35 -34.97 16.58
CA ALA A 540 -8.38 -35.34 17.61
C ALA A 540 -8.31 -34.30 18.75
N CYS A 541 -8.64 -33.04 18.46
CA CYS A 541 -8.77 -31.98 19.45
C CYS A 541 -10.15 -31.95 20.14
N ARG A 542 -11.18 -32.59 19.56
CA ARG A 542 -12.53 -32.79 20.14
C ARG A 542 -12.59 -33.95 21.14
N GLY A 543 -11.56 -34.10 21.98
CA GLY A 543 -11.80 -34.67 23.31
C GLY A 543 -12.80 -33.76 24.06
N PRO A 544 -13.57 -34.28 25.04
CA PRO A 544 -14.46 -33.41 25.82
C PRO A 544 -13.64 -32.22 26.32
N ILE A 545 -14.11 -31.01 26.00
CA ILE A 545 -13.57 -29.77 26.54
C ILE A 545 -13.93 -29.80 28.02
N THR A 546 -13.10 -30.46 28.82
CA THR A 546 -12.97 -30.14 30.22
C THR A 546 -12.21 -28.82 30.25
N PRO A 547 -12.80 -27.71 30.74
CA PRO A 547 -12.00 -26.54 31.07
C PRO A 547 -10.87 -26.98 32.01
N PRO A 548 -9.72 -26.29 32.02
CA PRO A 548 -8.60 -26.65 32.88
C PRO A 548 -9.12 -26.82 34.33
N PRO A 549 -8.72 -27.90 35.03
CA PRO A 549 -9.12 -28.05 36.42
C PRO A 549 -8.61 -26.84 37.19
N LEU A 550 -9.52 -26.18 37.90
CA LEU A 550 -9.19 -25.11 38.82
C LEU A 550 -8.11 -25.63 39.80
N PRO A 551 -7.00 -24.88 40.00
CA PRO A 551 -6.12 -25.17 41.12
C PRO A 551 -6.92 -25.05 42.43
N PRO A 552 -6.56 -25.85 43.46
CA PRO A 552 -7.34 -25.94 44.67
C PRO A 552 -7.45 -24.60 45.38
N ASP A 553 -8.63 -24.47 45.97
CA ASP A 553 -9.16 -23.38 46.76
C ASP A 553 -8.23 -23.08 47.93
N ASP A 554 -7.36 -22.09 47.77
CA ASP A 554 -6.84 -21.37 48.91
C ASP A 554 -6.23 -20.04 48.45
N THR A 555 -6.80 -18.95 48.97
CA THR A 555 -6.38 -17.54 48.92
C THR A 555 -7.26 -16.65 48.04
N LEU A 556 -8.33 -16.11 48.64
CA LEU A 556 -8.37 -14.70 49.03
C LEU A 556 -9.71 -14.34 49.64
N LYS A 557 -9.62 -13.77 50.85
CA LYS A 557 -10.71 -13.10 51.55
C LYS A 557 -11.10 -11.84 50.77
N THR A 558 -12.38 -11.70 50.50
CA THR A 558 -13.14 -10.53 50.01
C THR A 558 -13.18 -10.31 48.48
N PRO A 559 -14.35 -10.46 47.83
CA PRO A 559 -14.49 -10.44 46.37
C PRO A 559 -14.75 -9.03 45.83
N CYS A 560 -13.96 -8.62 44.84
CA CYS A 560 -14.21 -7.46 43.97
C CYS A 560 -13.87 -6.06 44.50
N ASP A 561 -12.87 -5.88 45.37
CA ASP A 561 -12.26 -4.56 45.60
C ASP A 561 -11.04 -4.36 44.71
N GLY A 562 -11.13 -3.38 43.79
CA GLY A 562 -10.04 -2.75 43.04
C GLY A 562 -8.94 -3.66 42.49
N LEU A 563 -9.13 -4.24 41.30
CA LEU A 563 -8.01 -4.75 40.48
C LEU A 563 -7.08 -3.56 40.14
N PRO A 564 -5.76 -3.64 40.45
CA PRO A 564 -4.83 -2.58 40.13
C PRO A 564 -4.54 -2.50 38.62
N LEU A 565 -4.31 -1.26 38.20
CA LEU A 565 -3.99 -0.80 36.85
C LEU A 565 -2.52 -1.07 36.54
N GLU A 566 -2.13 -2.31 36.24
CA GLU A 566 -0.84 -2.56 35.60
C GLU A 566 -0.81 -3.87 34.80
N THR A 567 -0.50 -3.71 33.50
CA THR A 567 -0.06 -4.70 32.50
C THR A 567 -0.53 -6.14 32.69
N VAL A 568 -1.56 -6.54 31.93
CA VAL A 568 -2.11 -7.90 32.00
C VAL A 568 -2.09 -8.61 30.64
N SER A 569 -1.79 -9.90 30.71
CA SER A 569 -1.74 -10.88 29.63
C SER A 569 -3.13 -11.16 29.05
N SER A 570 -3.23 -11.38 27.74
CA SER A 570 -4.50 -11.49 26.99
C SER A 570 -5.37 -12.69 27.34
N HIS A 571 -4.92 -13.66 28.14
CA HIS A 571 -5.66 -14.90 28.43
C HIS A 571 -5.92 -15.15 29.92
N GLU A 572 -5.58 -14.21 30.79
CA GLU A 572 -5.76 -14.41 32.23
C GLU A 572 -7.25 -14.34 32.63
N LEU A 573 -7.69 -15.30 33.45
CA LEU A 573 -9.04 -15.31 34.01
C LEU A 573 -9.10 -14.31 35.16
N VAL A 574 -9.88 -13.25 34.99
CA VAL A 574 -10.08 -12.23 36.02
C VAL A 574 -11.42 -12.44 36.74
N PRO A 575 -11.49 -12.14 38.06
CA PRO A 575 -12.75 -12.19 38.79
C PRO A 575 -13.68 -11.06 38.32
N ALA A 576 -14.95 -11.39 38.13
CA ALA A 576 -16.01 -10.47 37.73
C ALA A 576 -17.26 -10.71 38.58
N CYS A 577 -17.79 -9.64 39.18
CA CYS A 577 -19.00 -9.69 39.99
C CYS A 577 -20.21 -9.23 39.17
N LEU A 578 -21.31 -9.97 39.29
CA LEU A 578 -22.60 -9.58 38.74
C LEU A 578 -23.69 -9.90 39.77
N GLY A 579 -24.11 -8.89 40.51
CA GLY A 579 -24.96 -9.07 41.69
C GLY A 579 -24.27 -9.90 42.79
N PRO A 580 -24.94 -10.91 43.38
CA PRO A 580 -24.36 -11.77 44.41
C PRO A 580 -23.40 -12.84 43.85
N TYR A 581 -23.32 -12.98 42.52
CA TYR A 581 -22.59 -14.05 41.85
C TYR A 581 -21.18 -13.60 41.45
N LEU A 582 -20.23 -14.52 41.61
CA LEU A 582 -18.83 -14.34 41.22
C LEU A 582 -18.53 -15.21 40.00
N PHE A 583 -17.89 -14.60 39.00
CA PHE A 583 -17.48 -15.24 37.77
C PHE A 583 -15.97 -15.11 37.57
N ARG A 584 -15.35 -16.07 36.86
CA ARG A 584 -13.98 -15.99 36.34
C ARG A 584 -14.04 -15.98 34.82
N LEU A 585 -13.71 -14.84 34.22
CA LEU A 585 -13.81 -14.62 32.78
C LEU A 585 -12.48 -14.13 32.20
N PRO A 586 -12.10 -14.54 30.98
CA PRO A 586 -10.92 -14.02 30.30
C PRO A 586 -10.95 -12.49 30.18
N GLN A 587 -9.85 -11.81 30.52
CA GLN A 587 -9.83 -10.34 30.50
C GLN A 587 -10.05 -9.74 29.10
N ASN A 588 -9.61 -10.42 28.05
CA ASN A 588 -9.78 -9.97 26.67
C ASN A 588 -11.23 -10.01 26.18
N LEU A 589 -12.15 -10.68 26.89
CA LEU A 589 -13.59 -10.61 26.59
C LEU A 589 -14.21 -9.29 26.99
N PHE A 590 -13.67 -8.60 28.00
CA PHE A 590 -14.27 -7.36 28.49
C PHE A 590 -14.16 -6.25 27.45
N TYR A 591 -15.31 -5.62 27.19
CA TYR A 591 -15.41 -4.46 26.29
C TYR A 591 -14.54 -3.30 26.81
N LEU A 592 -14.56 -3.03 28.12
CA LEU A 592 -13.76 -2.00 28.75
C LEU A 592 -12.36 -2.54 29.17
N PRO A 593 -11.27 -1.78 28.96
CA PRO A 593 -9.92 -2.19 29.34
C PRO A 593 -9.74 -2.49 30.84
N TRP A 594 -10.58 -1.87 31.68
CA TRP A 594 -10.56 -1.98 33.13
C TRP A 594 -11.47 -3.12 33.66
N GLY A 595 -12.06 -3.92 32.77
CA GLY A 595 -12.97 -5.02 33.14
C GLY A 595 -14.39 -4.53 33.45
N GLN A 596 -14.78 -4.61 34.72
CA GLN A 596 -16.14 -4.33 35.20
C GLN A 596 -16.37 -2.86 35.61
N GLY A 597 -17.61 -2.38 35.52
CA GLY A 597 -18.03 -1.07 36.03
C GLY A 597 -18.04 -1.00 37.56
N LYS A 598 -18.03 0.21 38.13
CA LYS A 598 -17.93 0.44 39.58
C LYS A 598 -19.08 -0.14 40.40
N GLU A 599 -20.26 -0.28 39.81
CA GLU A 599 -21.50 -0.63 40.53
C GLU A 599 -21.72 -2.15 40.65
N LYS A 600 -20.92 -3.01 40.01
CA LYS A 600 -21.02 -4.49 40.07
C LYS A 600 -22.39 -5.07 39.68
N GLU A 601 -23.26 -4.23 39.09
CA GLU A 601 -24.61 -4.58 38.61
C GLU A 601 -24.62 -4.91 37.11
N GLU A 602 -23.58 -4.51 36.36
CA GLU A 602 -23.45 -4.82 34.94
C GLU A 602 -22.00 -4.99 34.47
N PHE A 603 -21.83 -5.75 33.39
CA PHE A 603 -20.60 -5.73 32.60
C PHE A 603 -20.88 -6.00 31.11
N TYR A 604 -19.92 -5.60 30.28
CA TYR A 604 -20.01 -5.67 28.82
C TYR A 604 -18.91 -6.57 28.28
N LEU A 605 -19.28 -7.52 27.43
CA LEU A 605 -18.35 -8.35 26.68
C LEU A 605 -18.40 -8.01 25.18
N SER A 606 -17.31 -8.26 24.47
CA SER A 606 -17.25 -8.10 23.03
C SER A 606 -16.57 -9.29 22.36
N VAL A 607 -17.25 -9.85 21.36
CA VAL A 607 -16.81 -11.04 20.62
C VAL A 607 -16.97 -10.84 19.12
N GLN A 608 -16.23 -11.61 18.32
CA GLN A 608 -16.46 -11.70 16.88
C GLN A 608 -17.61 -12.66 16.58
N TRP A 609 -18.52 -12.31 15.66
CA TRP A 609 -19.69 -13.15 15.34
C TRP A 609 -19.33 -14.54 14.79
N ASP A 610 -18.30 -14.63 13.96
CA ASP A 610 -17.90 -15.87 13.28
C ASP A 610 -17.43 -16.95 14.26
N SER A 611 -16.61 -16.57 15.23
CA SER A 611 -15.93 -17.47 16.18
C SER A 611 -16.49 -17.39 17.60
N LEU A 612 -17.22 -16.33 17.93
CA LEU A 612 -17.63 -15.95 19.29
C LEU A 612 -16.45 -15.82 20.26
N GLN A 613 -15.26 -15.54 19.71
CA GLN A 613 -14.02 -15.34 20.46
C GLN A 613 -13.77 -13.84 20.73
N PRO A 614 -12.93 -13.51 21.73
CA PRO A 614 -12.54 -12.13 22.04
C PRO A 614 -12.03 -11.36 20.82
N LEU A 615 -12.24 -10.04 20.81
CA LEU A 615 -11.65 -9.18 19.78
C LEU A 615 -10.10 -9.22 19.84
N PRO A 616 -9.41 -9.30 18.68
CA PRO A 616 -7.95 -9.25 18.60
C PRO A 616 -7.38 -7.98 19.25
N PRO A 617 -6.22 -8.06 19.94
CA PRO A 617 -5.63 -6.95 20.69
C PRO A 617 -5.14 -5.77 19.83
N ASP A 618 -4.97 -5.98 18.52
CA ASP A 618 -4.57 -4.99 17.52
C ASP A 618 -5.75 -4.23 16.88
N ARG A 619 -6.99 -4.66 17.15
CA ARG A 619 -8.20 -3.95 16.68
C ARG A 619 -8.60 -2.89 17.70
N ASP A 620 -8.61 -1.64 17.25
CA ASP A 620 -9.02 -0.50 18.05
C ASP A 620 -10.47 -0.70 18.56
N ARG A 621 -10.62 -0.87 19.88
CA ARG A 621 -11.92 -1.04 20.57
C ARG A 621 -12.82 0.19 20.42
N TYR A 622 -12.25 1.32 19.99
CA TYR A 622 -12.94 2.59 19.74
C TYR A 622 -12.72 3.12 18.30
N GLY A 623 -12.22 2.27 17.37
CA GLY A 623 -11.73 2.71 16.05
C GLY A 623 -12.45 2.18 14.82
N LYS A 624 -12.73 3.12 13.91
CA LYS A 624 -13.10 3.05 12.48
C LYS A 624 -13.59 1.70 11.87
N ARG A 625 -14.86 1.78 11.42
CA ARG A 625 -15.57 1.17 10.26
C ARG A 625 -15.52 -0.35 9.98
N GLU A 626 -14.42 -1.08 10.11
CA GLU A 626 -14.38 -2.52 9.76
C GLU A 626 -14.59 -3.44 10.98
N SER A 627 -13.97 -3.13 12.13
CA SER A 627 -14.14 -3.91 13.38
C SER A 627 -15.58 -3.91 13.91
N ALA A 628 -16.35 -2.86 13.63
CA ALA A 628 -17.75 -2.71 14.05
C ALA A 628 -18.74 -3.57 13.24
N VAL A 629 -18.32 -4.11 12.09
CA VAL A 629 -19.21 -4.87 11.17
C VAL A 629 -19.34 -6.32 11.63
N THR A 630 -18.32 -6.87 12.29
CA THR A 630 -18.31 -8.29 12.72
C THR A 630 -18.38 -8.47 14.24
N SER A 631 -18.39 -7.40 15.02
CA SER A 631 -18.42 -7.47 16.49
C SER A 631 -19.85 -7.63 17.02
N ILE A 632 -20.03 -8.53 17.98
CA ILE A 632 -21.22 -8.60 18.83
C ILE A 632 -20.84 -8.00 20.19
N THR A 633 -21.63 -7.04 20.64
CA THR A 633 -21.54 -6.54 22.02
C THR A 633 -22.61 -7.21 22.86
N ILE A 634 -22.24 -7.73 24.02
CA ILE A 634 -23.14 -8.45 24.94
C ILE A 634 -23.09 -7.72 26.29
N GLN A 635 -24.22 -7.18 26.72
CA GLN A 635 -24.41 -6.59 28.03
C GLN A 635 -25.13 -7.57 28.94
N TYR A 636 -24.60 -7.76 30.15
CA TYR A 636 -25.24 -8.51 31.22
C TYR A 636 -25.62 -7.54 32.34
N ASP A 637 -26.90 -7.52 32.70
CA ASP A 637 -27.47 -6.65 33.74
C ASP A 637 -28.14 -7.50 34.82
N HIS A 638 -27.68 -7.37 36.06
CA HIS A 638 -28.24 -8.06 37.21
C HIS A 638 -29.42 -7.30 37.83
N THR A 639 -30.60 -7.86 37.65
CA THR A 639 -31.87 -7.19 38.01
C THR A 639 -32.32 -7.46 39.44
N HIS A 640 -31.45 -7.20 40.43
CA HIS A 640 -31.71 -7.49 41.85
C HIS A 640 -32.97 -6.81 42.42
N ARG A 641 -33.37 -5.66 41.86
CA ARG A 641 -34.50 -4.85 42.34
C ARG A 641 -35.87 -5.40 41.94
N LEU A 642 -35.93 -6.33 40.99
CA LEU A 642 -37.18 -6.90 40.51
C LEU A 642 -37.64 -8.07 41.39
N THR A 643 -38.95 -8.23 41.56
CA THR A 643 -39.53 -9.48 42.09
C THR A 643 -39.33 -10.62 41.08
N ASP A 644 -39.45 -11.88 41.49
CA ASP A 644 -39.28 -13.01 40.57
C ASP A 644 -40.37 -13.04 39.49
N GLU A 645 -41.59 -12.63 39.85
CA GLU A 645 -42.66 -12.39 38.88
C GLU A 645 -42.31 -11.25 37.92
N GLY A 646 -41.83 -10.11 38.44
CA GLY A 646 -41.41 -8.97 37.63
C GLY A 646 -40.26 -9.31 36.67
N PHE A 647 -39.32 -10.16 37.09
CA PHE A 647 -38.26 -10.68 36.23
C PHE A 647 -38.80 -11.60 35.14
N ARG A 648 -39.68 -12.56 35.48
CA ARG A 648 -40.29 -13.48 34.51
C ARG A 648 -41.05 -12.74 33.42
N THR A 649 -41.71 -11.62 33.76
CA THR A 649 -42.45 -10.80 32.81
C THR A 649 -41.63 -9.68 32.19
N LEU A 650 -40.32 -9.57 32.47
CA LEU A 650 -39.51 -8.41 32.09
C LEU A 650 -39.55 -8.13 30.58
N LEU A 651 -39.57 -9.18 29.75
CA LEU A 651 -39.56 -9.02 28.30
C LEU A 651 -40.86 -8.44 27.73
N ARG A 652 -41.97 -8.48 28.47
CA ARG A 652 -43.26 -7.89 28.05
C ARG A 652 -43.14 -6.40 27.77
N ARG A 653 -42.30 -5.68 28.54
CA ARG A 653 -42.06 -4.23 28.36
C ARG A 653 -41.53 -3.85 26.98
N TYR A 654 -40.98 -4.81 26.24
CA TYR A 654 -40.46 -4.57 24.90
C TYR A 654 -41.51 -4.74 23.81
N VAL A 655 -42.65 -5.38 24.11
CA VAL A 655 -43.70 -5.69 23.11
C VAL A 655 -45.07 -5.15 23.49
N GLU A 656 -45.28 -4.79 24.76
CA GLU A 656 -46.52 -4.22 25.28
C GLU A 656 -46.39 -2.71 25.51
N PRO A 657 -47.51 -1.95 25.45
CA PRO A 657 -47.55 -0.54 25.81
C PRO A 657 -47.01 -0.29 27.22
N LEU A 658 -46.38 0.88 27.42
CA LEU A 658 -45.83 1.29 28.72
C LEU A 658 -46.92 1.32 29.81
N ASP A 659 -48.08 1.89 29.48
CA ASP A 659 -49.30 1.81 30.28
C ASP A 659 -50.47 1.28 29.41
N PRO A 660 -50.86 0.00 29.55
CA PRO A 660 -51.96 -0.60 28.79
C PRO A 660 -53.33 0.07 29.03
N ASN A 661 -53.50 0.80 30.13
CA ASN A 661 -54.75 1.50 30.47
C ASN A 661 -54.79 2.92 29.91
N ASN A 662 -53.65 3.49 29.52
CA ASN A 662 -53.58 4.78 28.87
C ASN A 662 -53.97 4.65 27.38
N PRO A 663 -55.07 5.30 26.93
CA PRO A 663 -55.50 5.22 25.54
C PRO A 663 -54.45 5.72 24.53
N VAL A 664 -53.58 6.65 24.95
CA VAL A 664 -52.50 7.19 24.11
C VAL A 664 -51.44 6.12 23.88
N ASP A 665 -50.93 5.51 24.95
CA ASP A 665 -49.89 4.47 24.85
C ASP A 665 -50.40 3.22 24.15
N ARG A 666 -51.67 2.85 24.38
CA ARG A 666 -52.33 1.74 23.69
C ARG A 666 -52.48 1.99 22.18
N ALA A 667 -52.67 3.24 21.77
CA ALA A 667 -52.78 3.63 20.38
C ALA A 667 -51.42 3.84 19.68
N ASN A 668 -50.30 3.78 20.40
CA ASN A 668 -48.96 4.00 19.87
C ASN A 668 -48.41 2.76 19.13
N PRO A 669 -48.31 2.78 17.78
CA PRO A 669 -47.84 1.63 17.01
C PRO A 669 -46.37 1.28 17.27
N SER A 670 -45.57 2.23 17.77
CA SER A 670 -44.15 1.99 18.09
C SER A 670 -43.96 1.18 19.36
N GLN A 671 -44.95 1.12 20.26
CA GLN A 671 -44.88 0.45 21.55
C GLN A 671 -45.84 -0.74 21.68
N ASN A 672 -46.80 -0.88 20.78
CA ASN A 672 -47.82 -1.92 20.86
C ASN A 672 -47.68 -2.96 19.73
N LEU A 673 -47.42 -4.22 20.10
CA LEU A 673 -47.33 -5.35 19.17
C LEU A 673 -48.61 -5.53 18.33
N ASP A 674 -49.80 -5.35 18.95
CA ASP A 674 -51.10 -5.60 18.31
C ASP A 674 -51.40 -4.65 17.14
N LEU A 675 -50.66 -3.54 17.06
CA LEU A 675 -50.84 -2.53 16.02
C LEU A 675 -49.90 -2.73 14.83
N ARG A 676 -48.98 -3.71 14.90
CA ARG A 676 -47.97 -4.03 13.87
C ARG A 676 -48.47 -5.07 12.88
N ILE A 677 -47.77 -5.18 11.75
CA ILE A 677 -48.08 -6.14 10.68
C ILE A 677 -47.32 -7.44 10.98
N GLN A 678 -48.06 -8.48 11.36
CA GLN A 678 -47.50 -9.81 11.54
C GLN A 678 -47.13 -10.43 10.18
N GLY A 679 -45.90 -10.92 10.06
CA GLY A 679 -45.43 -11.65 8.87
C GLY A 679 -45.26 -13.15 9.12
N GLU A 680 -44.81 -13.85 8.09
CA GLU A 680 -44.49 -15.28 8.16
C GLU A 680 -43.26 -15.54 9.05
N PRO A 681 -43.25 -16.63 9.85
CA PRO A 681 -42.11 -16.94 10.71
C PRO A 681 -40.78 -17.07 9.93
N ILE A 682 -39.73 -16.43 10.45
CA ILE A 682 -38.37 -16.49 9.90
C ILE A 682 -37.37 -16.89 10.99
N TYR A 683 -36.46 -17.82 10.71
CA TYR A 683 -35.45 -18.31 11.66
C TYR A 683 -36.02 -18.77 13.02
N GLY A 684 -37.27 -19.24 13.06
CA GLY A 684 -37.97 -19.62 14.29
C GLY A 684 -38.47 -18.44 15.15
N LEU A 685 -38.53 -17.23 14.58
CA LEU A 685 -39.09 -16.02 15.18
C LEU A 685 -40.33 -15.59 14.40
N THR A 686 -41.31 -15.01 15.09
CA THR A 686 -42.46 -14.36 14.45
C THR A 686 -42.13 -12.88 14.20
N PRO A 687 -42.05 -12.42 12.93
CA PRO A 687 -41.82 -11.02 12.63
C PRO A 687 -43.10 -10.18 12.78
N TYR A 688 -42.94 -8.99 13.34
CA TYR A 688 -43.93 -7.94 13.47
C TYR A 688 -43.33 -6.65 12.88
N TYR A 689 -43.60 -6.43 11.61
CA TYR A 689 -43.12 -5.28 10.85
C TYR A 689 -43.87 -4.03 11.30
N ALA A 690 -43.14 -2.93 11.42
CA ALA A 690 -43.76 -1.65 11.74
C ALA A 690 -44.66 -1.19 10.58
N ASP A 691 -45.92 -0.89 10.90
CA ASP A 691 -46.84 -0.22 9.97
C ASP A 691 -46.43 1.26 9.88
N PHE A 692 -45.61 1.57 8.88
CA PHE A 692 -45.00 2.88 8.74
C PHE A 692 -46.04 3.98 8.57
N GLU A 693 -47.08 3.75 7.77
CA GLU A 693 -48.13 4.74 7.53
C GLU A 693 -48.95 5.01 8.79
N LYS A 694 -49.28 3.96 9.55
CA LYS A 694 -49.99 4.10 10.83
C LYS A 694 -49.14 4.78 11.90
N THR A 695 -47.84 4.47 11.96
CA THR A 695 -46.87 5.10 12.86
C THR A 695 -46.71 6.59 12.54
N LYS A 696 -46.52 6.91 11.26
CA LYS A 696 -46.44 8.27 10.76
C LYS A 696 -47.70 9.07 11.06
N ALA A 697 -48.88 8.49 10.79
CA ALA A 697 -50.17 9.13 11.08
C ALA A 697 -50.39 9.37 12.59
N TYR A 698 -49.93 8.46 13.44
CA TYR A 698 -49.99 8.61 14.90
C TYR A 698 -49.12 9.79 15.38
N TYR A 699 -47.84 9.82 14.99
CA TYR A 699 -46.92 10.87 15.43
C TYR A 699 -47.17 12.23 14.78
N ALA A 700 -47.71 12.27 13.56
CA ALA A 700 -48.16 13.51 12.93
C ALA A 700 -49.30 14.19 13.72
N LYS A 701 -50.17 13.42 14.40
CA LYS A 701 -51.20 13.98 15.29
C LYS A 701 -50.63 14.56 16.58
N LEU A 702 -49.56 13.98 17.11
CA LEU A 702 -48.93 14.41 18.36
C LEU A 702 -47.99 15.59 18.19
N TYR A 703 -47.20 15.60 17.11
CA TYR A 703 -46.07 16.52 16.93
C TYR A 703 -46.15 17.36 15.65
N GLY A 704 -47.16 17.15 14.81
CA GLY A 704 -47.28 17.79 13.50
C GLY A 704 -46.47 17.09 12.39
N PRO A 705 -46.62 17.55 11.13
CA PRO A 705 -45.89 17.01 9.98
C PRO A 705 -44.40 17.35 10.04
N GLY A 706 -43.54 16.50 9.45
CA GLY A 706 -42.09 16.69 9.42
C GLY A 706 -41.36 16.21 10.68
N ASN A 707 -42.01 15.41 11.53
CA ASN A 707 -41.39 14.82 12.71
C ASN A 707 -40.49 13.63 12.33
N LEU A 708 -39.65 13.16 13.26
CA LEU A 708 -38.69 12.08 13.00
C LEU A 708 -39.34 10.79 12.49
N SER A 709 -40.59 10.49 12.87
CA SER A 709 -41.30 9.29 12.45
C SER A 709 -41.77 9.33 10.98
N ASP A 710 -41.57 10.47 10.29
CA ASP A 710 -41.80 10.60 8.84
C ASP A 710 -40.67 9.98 8.01
N ASP A 711 -39.54 9.59 8.62
CA ASP A 711 -38.44 8.87 7.97
C ASP A 711 -38.49 7.37 8.34
N PRO A 712 -38.55 6.45 7.37
CA PRO A 712 -38.49 5.00 7.60
C PRO A 712 -37.29 4.53 8.44
N LYS A 713 -36.20 5.30 8.50
CA LYS A 713 -35.03 5.04 9.36
C LYS A 713 -35.32 5.07 10.85
N ASN A 714 -36.36 5.78 11.26
CA ASN A 714 -36.77 5.82 12.66
C ASN A 714 -37.81 4.74 13.00
N SER A 715 -38.11 3.86 12.04
CA SER A 715 -38.98 2.70 12.22
C SER A 715 -38.17 1.44 12.55
N ILE A 716 -38.72 0.59 13.42
CA ILE A 716 -38.05 -0.59 13.97
C ILE A 716 -38.95 -1.82 13.79
N ASP A 717 -38.42 -2.90 13.25
CA ASP A 717 -39.13 -4.18 13.14
C ASP A 717 -38.81 -5.08 14.31
N TRP A 718 -39.81 -5.85 14.74
CA TRP A 718 -39.70 -6.72 15.91
C TRP A 718 -39.76 -8.18 15.48
N PHE A 719 -38.93 -9.03 16.07
CA PHE A 719 -38.90 -10.46 15.85
C PHE A 719 -38.97 -11.13 17.22
N VAL A 720 -40.04 -11.88 17.47
CA VAL A 720 -40.36 -12.37 18.81
C VAL A 720 -40.49 -13.88 18.81
N ARG A 721 -39.87 -14.54 19.79
CA ARG A 721 -40.13 -15.94 20.13
C ARG A 721 -40.94 -16.00 21.41
N PHE A 722 -42.15 -16.53 21.34
CA PHE A 722 -42.96 -16.78 22.53
C PHE A 722 -42.60 -18.13 23.15
N GLY A 723 -42.54 -18.16 24.49
CA GLY A 723 -42.40 -19.36 25.28
C GLY A 723 -43.74 -20.11 25.42
N PRO A 724 -43.71 -21.32 26.00
CA PRO A 724 -44.90 -22.14 26.21
C PRO A 724 -45.93 -21.50 27.17
N ASP A 725 -45.52 -20.54 27.99
CA ASP A 725 -46.36 -19.78 28.91
C ASP A 725 -47.01 -18.54 28.26
N GLY A 726 -46.85 -18.37 26.95
CA GLY A 726 -47.37 -17.23 26.20
C GLY A 726 -46.58 -15.93 26.42
N LEU A 727 -45.49 -15.97 27.20
CA LEU A 727 -44.62 -14.81 27.40
C LEU A 727 -43.51 -14.76 26.35
N PRO A 728 -43.01 -13.57 25.98
CA PRO A 728 -41.82 -13.48 25.14
C PRO A 728 -40.62 -14.13 25.85
N SER A 729 -39.93 -15.04 25.16
CA SER A 729 -38.68 -15.67 25.61
C SER A 729 -37.45 -15.03 24.99
N THR A 730 -37.60 -14.49 23.77
CA THR A 730 -36.58 -13.75 23.03
C THR A 730 -37.27 -12.61 22.28
N VAL A 731 -36.74 -11.40 22.38
CA VAL A 731 -37.21 -10.22 21.63
C VAL A 731 -36.03 -9.62 20.88
N ILE A 732 -36.14 -9.53 19.55
CA ILE A 732 -35.12 -8.92 18.70
C ILE A 732 -35.75 -7.74 17.98
N LYS A 733 -35.13 -6.56 18.09
CA LYS A 733 -35.58 -5.31 17.46
C LYS A 733 -34.54 -4.85 16.48
N CYS A 734 -34.88 -4.75 15.21
CA CYS A 734 -33.94 -4.36 14.16
C CYS A 734 -34.40 -3.11 13.42
N SER A 735 -33.45 -2.43 12.76
CA SER A 735 -33.78 -1.40 11.76
C SER A 735 -34.83 -1.92 10.76
N SER A 736 -35.69 -1.02 10.25
CA SER A 736 -36.81 -1.40 9.37
C SER A 736 -36.38 -2.12 8.08
N HIS A 737 -37.13 -3.15 7.69
CA HIS A 737 -37.01 -3.93 6.45
C HIS A 737 -37.16 -3.07 5.19
N LEU A 738 -37.74 -1.87 5.32
CA LEU A 738 -37.81 -0.88 4.25
C LEU A 738 -36.44 -0.31 3.87
N LEU A 739 -35.41 -0.56 4.69
CA LEU A 739 -34.05 -0.14 4.46
C LEU A 739 -33.15 -1.34 4.09
N PRO A 740 -32.16 -1.13 3.21
CA PRO A 740 -31.16 -2.14 2.92
C PRO A 740 -30.30 -2.42 4.16
N ASP A 741 -29.77 -3.64 4.26
CA ASP A 741 -28.91 -4.05 5.37
C ASP A 741 -27.60 -3.25 5.44
N GLY A 742 -27.08 -2.84 4.28
CA GLY A 742 -25.78 -2.18 4.17
C GLY A 742 -24.59 -3.12 4.39
N ALA A 743 -24.84 -4.41 4.65
CA ALA A 743 -23.83 -5.45 4.70
C ALA A 743 -24.49 -6.80 4.37
N HIS A 744 -23.74 -7.72 3.75
CA HIS A 744 -24.21 -9.08 3.50
C HIS A 744 -23.17 -10.11 3.98
N VAL A 745 -23.60 -11.36 4.17
CA VAL A 745 -22.68 -12.46 4.48
C VAL A 745 -22.33 -13.16 3.16
N GLU A 746 -21.06 -13.12 2.80
CA GLU A 746 -20.51 -13.86 1.66
C GLU A 746 -19.51 -14.88 2.22
N LEU A 747 -19.80 -16.17 2.01
CA LEU A 747 -18.92 -17.29 2.37
C LEU A 747 -18.43 -17.30 3.82
N GLY A 748 -19.29 -16.89 4.76
CA GLY A 748 -19.01 -16.90 6.20
C GLY A 748 -18.33 -15.63 6.72
N HIS A 749 -18.10 -14.63 5.87
CA HIS A 749 -17.59 -13.32 6.26
C HIS A 749 -18.62 -12.23 6.01
N VAL A 750 -18.63 -11.20 6.87
CA VAL A 750 -19.50 -10.03 6.65
C VAL A 750 -18.79 -9.06 5.71
N VAL A 751 -19.40 -8.81 4.56
CA VAL A 751 -18.97 -7.85 3.55
C VAL A 751 -19.74 -6.54 3.77
N ASP A 752 -19.02 -5.42 3.87
CA ASP A 752 -19.59 -4.09 4.05
C ASP A 752 -19.92 -3.47 2.67
N ASP A 753 -21.21 -3.27 2.39
CA ASP A 753 -21.70 -2.76 1.10
C ASP A 753 -21.76 -1.22 1.03
N VAL A 754 -21.31 -0.55 2.09
CA VAL A 754 -21.49 0.89 2.25
C VAL A 754 -20.40 1.70 1.55
N ALA A 755 -20.75 2.34 0.42
CA ALA A 755 -20.10 3.58 -0.01
C ALA A 755 -20.40 4.70 1.02
N ARG A 756 -19.42 5.59 1.27
CA ARG A 756 -19.22 6.54 2.41
C ARG A 756 -20.41 7.20 3.14
N ASP A 757 -21.67 7.11 2.68
CA ASP A 757 -22.86 7.85 3.17
C ASP A 757 -24.12 7.00 3.51
N LYS A 758 -24.05 5.66 3.60
CA LYS A 758 -25.23 4.82 4.01
C LYS A 758 -25.08 4.23 5.42
N SER A 759 -26.18 4.10 6.16
CA SER A 759 -26.25 3.47 7.49
C SER A 759 -26.37 1.95 7.38
N ARG A 760 -25.87 1.20 8.38
CA ARG A 760 -26.02 -0.26 8.47
C ARG A 760 -27.23 -0.63 9.32
N ALA A 761 -27.96 -1.66 8.93
CA ALA A 761 -29.09 -2.17 9.71
C ALA A 761 -28.57 -2.94 10.94
N LEU A 762 -29.00 -2.52 12.12
CA LEU A 762 -28.61 -3.11 13.40
C LEU A 762 -29.80 -3.78 14.07
N CYS A 763 -29.52 -4.75 14.93
CA CYS A 763 -30.46 -5.39 15.83
C CYS A 763 -30.00 -5.25 17.29
N THR A 764 -30.98 -5.12 18.17
CA THR A 764 -30.88 -5.34 19.61
C THR A 764 -31.63 -6.61 19.95
N HIS A 765 -31.01 -7.53 20.69
CA HIS A 765 -31.56 -8.84 21.04
C HIS A 765 -31.56 -9.00 22.55
N ASP A 766 -32.76 -9.08 23.12
CA ASP A 766 -33.01 -9.17 24.55
C ASP A 766 -33.55 -10.55 24.94
N PHE A 767 -32.97 -11.15 25.98
CA PHE A 767 -33.43 -12.41 26.59
C PHE A 767 -33.02 -12.50 28.06
N LEU A 768 -33.54 -13.49 28.79
CA LEU A 768 -33.32 -13.65 30.23
C LEU A 768 -32.52 -14.92 30.55
N ILE A 769 -31.68 -14.85 31.58
CA ILE A 769 -30.99 -16.00 32.21
C ILE A 769 -31.51 -16.14 33.66
N PRO A 770 -32.57 -16.94 33.88
CA PRO A 770 -33.24 -17.03 35.18
C PRO A 770 -32.35 -17.53 36.30
N GLU A 771 -31.38 -18.41 36.00
CA GLU A 771 -30.49 -19.02 36.99
C GLU A 771 -29.69 -18.00 37.79
N PHE A 772 -29.41 -16.83 37.19
CA PHE A 772 -28.65 -15.74 37.80
C PHE A 772 -29.45 -14.44 37.94
N LYS A 773 -30.75 -14.44 37.59
CA LYS A 773 -31.60 -13.22 37.54
C LYS A 773 -30.99 -12.10 36.67
N VAL A 774 -30.40 -12.49 35.54
CA VAL A 774 -29.70 -11.60 34.61
C VAL A 774 -30.54 -11.34 33.37
N ALA A 775 -30.68 -10.08 32.99
CA ALA A 775 -31.15 -9.67 31.68
C ALA A 775 -29.95 -9.49 30.75
N VAL A 776 -30.05 -10.03 29.53
CA VAL A 776 -28.98 -9.94 28.52
C VAL A 776 -29.49 -9.15 27.34
N SER A 777 -28.68 -8.18 26.91
CA SER A 777 -28.92 -7.41 25.68
C SER A 777 -27.71 -7.54 24.76
N MET A 778 -27.95 -7.92 23.51
CA MET A 778 -26.91 -8.07 22.49
C MET A 778 -27.14 -7.11 21.34
N SER A 779 -26.05 -6.56 20.78
CA SER A 779 -26.12 -5.70 19.58
C SER A 779 -25.25 -6.27 18.45
N TYR A 780 -25.84 -6.40 17.27
CA TYR A 780 -25.22 -6.97 16.06
C TYR A 780 -25.94 -6.51 14.77
N LEU A 781 -25.41 -6.82 13.59
CA LEU A 781 -26.03 -6.46 12.31
C LEU A 781 -27.26 -7.32 11.98
N ARG A 782 -28.28 -6.76 11.34
CA ARG A 782 -29.50 -7.50 10.96
C ARG A 782 -29.22 -8.71 10.07
N THR A 783 -28.22 -8.62 9.21
CA THR A 783 -27.73 -9.72 8.36
C THR A 783 -27.29 -10.95 9.18
N LEU A 784 -26.90 -10.78 10.45
CA LEU A 784 -26.45 -11.85 11.35
C LEU A 784 -27.59 -12.48 12.16
N MET A 785 -28.80 -11.94 12.06
CA MET A 785 -29.95 -12.38 12.86
C MET A 785 -30.26 -13.86 12.67
N TYR A 786 -29.96 -14.47 11.52
CA TYR A 786 -30.22 -15.91 11.32
C TYR A 786 -29.48 -16.81 12.32
N ASP A 787 -28.37 -16.36 12.90
CA ASP A 787 -27.54 -17.09 13.86
C ASP A 787 -27.89 -16.75 15.33
N TRP A 788 -29.02 -16.10 15.57
CA TRP A 788 -29.47 -15.71 16.91
C TRP A 788 -29.50 -16.85 17.95
N PRO A 789 -29.86 -18.12 17.63
CA PRO A 789 -29.89 -19.18 18.63
C PRO A 789 -28.48 -19.52 19.15
N ARG A 790 -27.47 -19.47 18.27
CA ARG A 790 -26.07 -19.73 18.63
C ARG A 790 -25.52 -18.61 19.51
N MET A 791 -25.82 -17.36 19.18
CA MET A 791 -25.43 -16.18 19.97
C MET A 791 -26.04 -16.24 21.38
N GLU A 792 -27.33 -16.55 21.49
CA GLU A 792 -28.02 -16.69 22.78
C GLU A 792 -27.45 -17.86 23.61
N ALA A 793 -27.20 -19.02 22.98
CA ALA A 793 -26.62 -20.18 23.64
C ALA A 793 -25.20 -19.89 24.17
N TYR A 794 -24.39 -19.17 23.40
CA TYR A 794 -23.06 -18.74 23.82
C TYR A 794 -23.12 -17.83 25.06
N ALA A 795 -23.95 -16.79 25.03
CA ALA A 795 -24.09 -15.86 26.14
C ALA A 795 -24.55 -16.58 27.44
N ARG A 796 -25.45 -17.56 27.35
CA ARG A 796 -25.81 -18.43 28.48
C ARG A 796 -24.64 -19.27 28.97
N ALA A 797 -23.88 -19.86 28.06
CA ALA A 797 -22.74 -20.72 28.39
C ALA A 797 -21.61 -19.93 29.07
N VAL A 798 -21.35 -18.69 28.67
CA VAL A 798 -20.31 -17.84 29.28
C VAL A 798 -20.52 -17.66 30.78
N LEU A 799 -21.74 -17.29 31.21
CA LEU A 799 -22.03 -17.17 32.65
C LEU A 799 -21.99 -18.52 33.35
N LYS A 800 -22.62 -19.54 32.77
CA LYS A 800 -22.69 -20.88 33.37
C LYS A 800 -21.30 -21.48 33.61
N ASN A 801 -20.38 -21.32 32.67
CA ASN A 801 -19.02 -21.87 32.75
C ASN A 801 -18.10 -21.01 33.61
N GLY A 802 -18.33 -19.68 33.64
CA GLY A 802 -17.54 -18.76 34.45
C GLY A 802 -17.92 -18.74 35.92
N HIS A 803 -19.10 -19.25 36.30
CA HIS A 803 -19.62 -19.16 37.67
C HIS A 803 -18.76 -19.95 38.67
N VAL A 804 -18.39 -19.28 39.77
CA VAL A 804 -17.67 -19.87 40.88
C VAL A 804 -18.68 -20.29 41.95
N ASN A 805 -18.92 -21.60 42.08
CA ASN A 805 -19.73 -22.13 43.18
C ASN A 805 -19.02 -21.85 44.51
N LYS A 806 -19.75 -21.26 45.45
CA LYS A 806 -19.31 -21.17 46.85
C LYS A 806 -19.54 -22.48 47.59
#